data_AF-A0A505DES9-F1
#
_entry.id   AF-A0A505DES9-F1
#
_cell.length_a   1.000
_cell.length_b   1.000
_cell.length_c   1.000
_cell.angle_alpha   90.00
_cell.angle_beta   90.00
_cell.angle_gamma   90.00
#
_symmetry.space_group_name_H-M   'P 1'
#
loop_
_entity.id
_entity.type
_entity.pdbx_description
1 polymer ?
#
loop_
_entity_poly.entity_id
_entity_poly.type
_entity_poly.pdbx_seq_one_letter_code
_entity_poly.pdbx_strand_id
1 'polypeptide(L)'
;MAQESLTGDAQLITALRKDRPEPEALVTALGRLHIAGVGLDWNAVLPGATAVDLPTYAFQRERFWPEAAVGFAGDVTSMGLGAADHPLLGAVVSLAGADGVVLTGRLSVQTHPWLADHVVSGAVFLPGTAFVELGVQAGDRVGCDTVEELTLEAPLVLPEHGGVHVQLAVGAPDAAGRRPLSVHSRADDVASDEPWTRHATGWLVAGTRRAADVDLAAWPPQGAEQVEIDGLYAGLAEAGLAYGPVFQGLRAAWRRGDEVFAEVALPEQEQDRAAAFGLHPALLDTSLHAIGLGDFVEASGGASLPFEWSGVSLYATGAAAVRVRLTSAGANAVAVEVADETGAPVASVDSLVLRAASAQQPVRRTAYRDSLFRTEWTALPSAETTPSRWAAIGPWTTDIGVPVHTADSLTGLATLPELVEHAPDFVLLPCSGTTTGGAEGVTADGTRATVNHVLDVLQTWLADDRFADARLVVVTGGAVPVGPDADVTDLAGAAVWGLIRAAQSENPGRILLADLDAETSSAQALPAALTADEPHVALREGVAYVPRLARVGTDGTLVPPTGETGWFVGPMGSDTLDGLDIEVSDDATVPLAEGELRIAVRAAGVNFRDVLIALGMYPGGAVMGGEVAGVVTEVGPGVTELAVGDRVMAMVERAFGPVMVADHRRVAGFPDDWSFERAATTPIVFLTALFGLRDLA
;
A
#
# COMPACT_ATOMS: atom_id res chain seq x y z
N MET A 1 27.07 55.80 -44.98
CA MET A 1 28.45 56.24 -45.31
C MET A 1 29.52 55.34 -44.70
N ALA A 2 29.80 55.35 -43.38
CA ALA A 2 30.86 54.50 -42.81
C ALA A 2 30.61 52.99 -43.01
N GLN A 3 29.37 52.53 -42.78
CA GLN A 3 28.96 51.14 -43.00
C GLN A 3 29.01 50.71 -44.47
N GLU A 4 28.75 51.64 -45.38
CA GLU A 4 28.78 51.42 -46.84
C GLU A 4 30.22 51.48 -47.40
N SER A 5 31.19 51.93 -46.59
CA SER A 5 32.60 52.07 -46.99
C SER A 5 33.49 50.94 -46.49
N LEU A 6 32.97 50.05 -45.64
CA LEU A 6 33.69 48.87 -45.14
C LEU A 6 33.40 47.65 -46.03
N THR A 7 34.42 46.82 -46.25
CA THR A 7 34.27 45.52 -46.93
C THR A 7 34.55 44.40 -45.93
N GLY A 8 33.59 43.47 -45.75
CA GLY A 8 33.62 42.39 -44.75
C GLY A 8 32.63 42.56 -43.58
N ASP A 9 32.57 41.56 -42.69
CA ASP A 9 31.64 41.48 -41.54
C ASP A 9 32.04 42.37 -40.33
N ALA A 10 32.59 43.55 -40.60
CA ALA A 10 32.99 44.48 -39.54
C ALA A 10 31.77 45.11 -38.86
N GLN A 11 31.65 44.94 -37.54
CA GLN A 11 30.57 45.57 -36.77
C GLN A 11 30.89 47.04 -36.45
N LEU A 12 29.94 47.93 -36.73
CA LEU A 12 30.00 49.33 -36.33
C LEU A 12 29.18 49.58 -35.08
N ILE A 13 29.84 50.06 -34.02
CA ILE A 13 29.22 50.31 -32.73
C ILE A 13 29.29 51.81 -32.43
N THR A 14 28.13 52.42 -32.20
CA THR A 14 28.02 53.86 -31.95
C THR A 14 28.25 54.17 -30.47
N ALA A 15 29.31 54.89 -30.14
CA ALA A 15 29.60 55.33 -28.77
C ALA A 15 28.82 56.59 -28.35
N LEU A 16 28.21 57.30 -29.30
CA LEU A 16 27.40 58.50 -29.05
C LEU A 16 26.23 58.54 -30.02
N ARG A 17 25.05 58.97 -29.56
CA ARG A 17 23.85 59.10 -30.39
C ARG A 17 23.03 60.31 -29.99
N LYS A 18 22.47 60.99 -30.99
CA LYS A 18 21.53 62.10 -30.77
C LYS A 18 20.31 61.61 -29.96
N ASP A 19 19.82 62.46 -29.06
CA ASP A 19 18.62 62.22 -28.23
C ASP A 19 18.75 61.01 -27.27
N ARG A 20 19.98 60.66 -26.88
CA ARG A 20 20.27 59.66 -25.85
C ARG A 20 21.29 60.20 -24.83
N PRO A 21 21.14 59.90 -23.53
CA PRO A 21 22.16 60.23 -22.54
C PRO A 21 23.51 59.61 -22.89
N GLU A 22 24.58 60.39 -22.79
CA GLU A 22 25.93 59.94 -23.13
C GLU A 22 26.39 58.70 -22.33
N PRO A 23 26.13 58.58 -21.01
CA PRO A 23 26.54 57.40 -20.25
C PRO A 23 25.84 56.12 -20.73
N GLU A 24 24.55 56.20 -21.07
CA GLU A 24 23.76 55.06 -21.56
C GLU A 24 24.29 54.61 -22.94
N ALA A 25 24.58 55.55 -23.83
CA ALA A 25 25.12 55.26 -25.16
C ALA A 25 26.51 54.61 -25.07
N LEU A 26 27.37 55.09 -24.18
CA LEU A 26 28.72 54.55 -23.98
C LEU A 26 28.71 53.15 -23.35
N VAL A 27 27.94 52.93 -22.28
CA VAL A 27 27.84 51.60 -21.65
C VAL A 27 27.22 50.59 -22.61
N THR A 28 26.23 50.99 -23.40
CA THR A 28 25.63 50.13 -24.44
C THR A 28 26.66 49.77 -25.52
N ALA A 29 27.52 50.71 -25.93
CA ALA A 29 28.58 50.46 -26.89
C ALA A 29 29.61 49.45 -26.35
N LEU A 30 30.02 49.60 -25.08
CA LEU A 30 30.91 48.66 -24.40
C LEU A 30 30.27 47.27 -24.30
N GLY A 31 28.98 47.17 -23.95
CA GLY A 31 28.25 45.90 -23.93
C GLY A 31 28.22 45.20 -25.30
N ARG A 32 28.02 45.96 -26.38
CA ARG A 32 28.06 45.41 -27.75
C ARG A 32 29.46 44.94 -28.16
N LEU A 33 30.50 45.68 -27.77
CA LEU A 33 31.90 45.28 -28.01
C LEU A 33 32.21 43.97 -27.28
N HIS A 34 31.75 43.82 -26.04
CA HIS A 34 31.92 42.61 -25.27
C HIS A 34 31.23 41.40 -25.90
N ILE A 35 29.97 41.54 -26.34
CA ILE A 35 29.21 40.48 -27.04
C ILE A 35 29.90 40.11 -28.37
N ALA A 36 30.51 41.08 -29.05
CA ALA A 36 31.29 40.85 -30.26
C ALA A 36 32.67 40.20 -30.00
N GLY A 37 32.99 39.87 -28.74
CA GLY A 37 34.23 39.17 -28.35
C GLY A 37 35.43 40.08 -28.11
N VAL A 38 35.24 41.40 -28.01
CA VAL A 38 36.32 42.33 -27.68
C VAL A 38 36.64 42.24 -26.19
N GLY A 39 37.90 41.96 -25.87
CA GLY A 39 38.41 41.96 -24.49
C GLY A 39 38.39 43.38 -23.91
N LEU A 40 37.47 43.64 -22.99
CA LEU A 40 37.37 44.91 -22.27
C LEU A 40 38.01 44.80 -20.89
N ASP A 41 38.69 45.86 -20.48
CA ASP A 41 39.14 46.01 -19.09
C ASP A 41 37.99 46.56 -18.23
N TRP A 42 37.23 45.65 -17.63
CA TRP A 42 36.10 46.01 -16.78
C TRP A 42 36.50 46.74 -15.49
N ASN A 43 37.75 46.60 -15.02
CA ASN A 43 38.25 47.35 -13.87
C ASN A 43 38.44 48.84 -14.21
N ALA A 44 38.80 49.14 -15.46
CA ALA A 44 38.87 50.52 -15.94
C ALA A 44 37.48 51.12 -16.20
N VAL A 45 36.51 50.31 -16.63
CA VAL A 45 35.13 50.76 -16.91
C VAL A 45 34.34 50.96 -15.62
N LEU A 46 34.53 50.11 -14.61
CA LEU A 46 33.79 50.09 -13.35
C LEU A 46 34.76 50.08 -12.14
N PRO A 47 35.48 51.18 -11.88
CA PRO A 47 36.44 51.23 -10.80
C PRO A 47 35.74 51.07 -9.43
N GLY A 48 36.21 50.10 -8.63
CA GLY A 48 35.68 49.83 -7.29
C GLY A 48 34.39 49.00 -7.25
N ALA A 49 33.94 48.45 -8.38
CA ALA A 49 32.80 47.53 -8.41
C ALA A 49 33.18 46.13 -7.90
N THR A 50 32.23 45.45 -7.25
CA THR A 50 32.38 44.05 -6.80
C THR A 50 31.68 43.13 -7.80
N ALA A 51 32.38 42.07 -8.24
CA ALA A 51 31.76 41.03 -9.05
C ALA A 51 30.79 40.19 -8.19
N VAL A 52 29.60 39.92 -8.73
CA VAL A 52 28.61 39.04 -8.11
C VAL A 52 28.29 37.89 -9.05
N ASP A 53 28.16 36.69 -8.51
CA ASP A 53 27.78 35.52 -9.29
C ASP A 53 26.34 35.67 -9.78
N LEU A 54 26.13 35.40 -11.07
CA LEU A 54 24.81 35.31 -11.67
C LEU A 54 24.35 33.85 -11.72
N PRO A 55 23.02 33.59 -11.76
CA PRO A 55 22.51 32.24 -11.99
C PRO A 55 23.18 31.62 -13.22
N THR A 56 23.56 30.36 -13.09
CA THR A 56 24.21 29.61 -14.19
C THR A 56 23.27 29.43 -15.37
N TYR A 57 23.81 28.92 -16.48
CA TYR A 57 23.05 28.58 -17.69
C TYR A 57 21.72 27.87 -17.37
N ALA A 58 20.63 28.36 -17.98
CA ALA A 58 19.33 27.73 -17.87
C ALA A 58 19.32 26.44 -18.71
N PHE A 59 19.69 25.32 -18.09
CA PHE A 59 19.67 24.02 -18.74
C PHE A 59 18.28 23.74 -19.34
N GLN A 60 18.24 23.36 -20.61
CA GLN A 60 17.07 22.71 -21.21
C GLN A 60 16.91 21.37 -20.49
N ARG A 61 15.98 21.28 -19.54
CA ARG A 61 15.78 20.13 -18.64
C ARG A 61 15.17 18.93 -19.38
N GLU A 62 15.76 18.53 -20.50
CA GLU A 62 15.38 17.34 -21.25
C GLU A 62 16.06 16.10 -20.65
N ARG A 63 15.30 15.03 -20.51
CA ARG A 63 15.73 13.80 -19.83
C ARG A 63 16.42 12.87 -20.82
N PHE A 64 17.74 12.92 -20.88
CA PHE A 64 18.57 12.00 -21.68
C PHE A 64 19.16 10.88 -20.82
N TRP A 65 18.30 10.03 -20.26
CA TRP A 65 18.73 8.80 -19.58
C TRP A 65 18.64 7.62 -20.54
N PRO A 66 19.62 6.69 -20.55
CA PRO A 66 19.47 5.46 -21.31
C PRO A 66 18.28 4.69 -20.73
N GLU A 67 17.22 4.57 -21.53
CA GLU A 67 16.11 3.68 -21.23
C GLU A 67 16.67 2.25 -21.24
N ALA A 68 16.69 1.61 -20.09
CA ALA A 68 16.98 0.18 -20.03
C ALA A 68 15.91 -0.51 -20.87
N ALA A 69 16.31 -1.11 -21.98
CA ALA A 69 15.40 -1.87 -22.83
C ALA A 69 14.60 -2.82 -21.94
N VAL A 70 13.28 -2.67 -21.99
CA VAL A 70 12.35 -3.53 -21.28
C VAL A 70 12.43 -4.90 -21.93
N GLY A 71 13.29 -5.73 -21.38
CA GLY A 71 13.50 -7.10 -21.78
C GLY A 71 14.23 -7.77 -20.61
N PHE A 72 13.70 -8.90 -20.17
CA PHE A 72 14.26 -9.74 -19.12
C PHE A 72 15.79 -9.65 -19.06
N ALA A 73 16.32 -9.19 -17.93
CA ALA A 73 17.75 -9.22 -17.63
C ALA A 73 18.17 -10.68 -17.40
N GLY A 74 18.23 -11.48 -18.46
CA GLY A 74 18.64 -12.87 -18.42
C GLY A 74 17.91 -13.73 -19.45
N ASP A 75 18.68 -14.45 -20.25
CA ASP A 75 18.18 -15.61 -20.99
C ASP A 75 17.75 -16.69 -19.99
N VAL A 76 16.45 -16.75 -19.70
CA VAL A 76 15.86 -17.73 -18.76
C VAL A 76 16.10 -19.18 -19.18
N THR A 77 16.45 -19.42 -20.45
CA THR A 77 16.81 -20.76 -20.93
C THR A 77 18.13 -21.25 -20.32
N SER A 78 19.03 -20.33 -19.97
CA SER A 78 20.26 -20.66 -19.23
C SER A 78 20.00 -21.19 -17.82
N MET A 79 18.82 -20.91 -17.26
CA MET A 79 18.33 -21.43 -15.97
C MET A 79 17.48 -22.71 -16.13
N GLY A 80 17.39 -23.26 -17.35
CA GLY A 80 16.58 -24.44 -17.66
C GLY A 80 15.08 -24.18 -17.74
N LEU A 81 14.65 -22.90 -17.79
CA LEU A 81 13.26 -22.50 -17.92
C LEU A 81 12.92 -22.24 -19.40
N GLY A 82 11.67 -22.47 -19.79
CA GLY A 82 11.20 -22.07 -21.12
C GLY A 82 10.97 -20.56 -21.18
N ALA A 83 11.26 -19.92 -22.31
CA ALA A 83 10.85 -18.53 -22.55
C ALA A 83 9.33 -18.46 -22.76
N ALA A 84 8.67 -17.50 -22.12
CA ALA A 84 7.22 -17.31 -22.29
C ALA A 84 6.85 -16.42 -23.50
N ASP A 85 7.84 -15.76 -24.12
CA ASP A 85 7.70 -14.90 -25.31
C ASP A 85 6.49 -13.95 -25.25
N HIS A 86 6.28 -13.30 -24.10
CA HIS A 86 5.12 -12.45 -23.85
C HIS A 86 5.49 -11.22 -23.02
N PRO A 87 4.94 -10.01 -23.28
CA PRO A 87 5.35 -8.79 -22.56
C PRO A 87 5.18 -8.86 -21.04
N LEU A 88 4.16 -9.56 -20.53
CA LEU A 88 3.87 -9.67 -19.09
C LEU A 88 4.46 -10.93 -18.43
N LEU A 89 5.03 -11.86 -19.22
CA LEU A 89 5.50 -13.17 -18.72
C LEU A 89 6.89 -13.46 -19.27
N GLY A 90 7.81 -13.87 -18.39
CA GLY A 90 9.19 -14.17 -18.77
C GLY A 90 9.49 -15.63 -18.98
N ALA A 91 8.95 -16.47 -18.09
CA ALA A 91 9.31 -17.86 -18.03
C ALA A 91 8.09 -18.77 -17.91
N VAL A 92 8.24 -19.97 -18.45
CA VAL A 92 7.28 -21.07 -18.34
C VAL A 92 8.00 -22.32 -17.84
N VAL A 93 7.35 -23.02 -16.92
CA VAL A 93 7.86 -24.23 -16.25
C VAL A 93 6.81 -25.32 -16.32
N SER A 94 7.12 -26.42 -16.99
CA SER A 94 6.31 -27.64 -16.92
C SER A 94 6.63 -28.41 -15.64
N LEU A 95 5.61 -28.81 -14.89
CA LEU A 95 5.80 -29.50 -13.61
C LEU A 95 6.16 -30.97 -13.84
N ALA A 96 7.29 -31.41 -13.29
CA ALA A 96 7.65 -32.83 -13.34
C ALA A 96 6.69 -33.64 -12.45
N GLY A 97 6.05 -34.66 -13.02
CA GLY A 97 5.12 -35.54 -12.29
C GLY A 97 3.68 -35.03 -12.16
N ALA A 98 3.37 -33.86 -12.73
CA ALA A 98 2.00 -33.36 -12.85
C ALA A 98 1.78 -32.81 -14.27
N ASP A 99 0.60 -33.03 -14.85
CA ASP A 99 0.22 -32.43 -16.15
C ASP A 99 -0.17 -30.96 -15.94
N GLY A 100 0.77 -30.15 -15.46
CA GLY A 100 0.55 -28.74 -15.12
C GLY A 100 1.72 -27.86 -15.52
N VAL A 101 1.45 -26.57 -15.62
CA VAL A 101 2.43 -25.56 -16.03
C VAL A 101 2.30 -24.33 -15.14
N VAL A 102 3.46 -23.76 -14.83
CA VAL A 102 3.58 -22.48 -14.13
C VAL A 102 4.20 -21.45 -15.08
N LEU A 103 3.56 -20.31 -15.24
CA LEU A 103 4.10 -19.15 -15.94
C LEU A 103 4.45 -18.07 -14.91
N THR A 104 5.54 -17.33 -15.12
CA THR A 104 5.93 -16.26 -14.21
C THR A 104 6.47 -15.05 -14.94
N GLY A 105 6.23 -13.88 -14.37
CA GLY A 105 6.70 -12.59 -14.86
C GLY A 105 6.89 -11.61 -13.72
N ARG A 106 7.39 -10.42 -14.07
CA ARG A 106 7.55 -9.30 -13.15
C ARG A 106 6.89 -8.07 -13.75
N LEU A 107 5.95 -7.49 -13.03
CA LEU A 107 5.19 -6.31 -13.45
C LEU A 107 5.66 -5.08 -12.69
N SER A 108 5.93 -4.01 -13.42
CA SER A 108 6.30 -2.72 -12.85
C SER A 108 5.89 -1.61 -13.80
N VAL A 109 5.43 -0.48 -13.27
CA VAL A 109 5.15 0.72 -14.08
C VAL A 109 6.42 1.28 -14.74
N GLN A 110 7.61 0.87 -14.30
CA GLN A 110 8.88 1.30 -14.89
C GLN A 110 9.20 0.50 -16.16
N THR A 111 8.84 -0.78 -16.18
CA THR A 111 9.02 -1.68 -17.32
C THR A 111 7.83 -1.61 -18.27
N HIS A 112 6.62 -1.38 -17.75
CA HIS A 112 5.39 -1.31 -18.51
C HIS A 112 4.70 0.03 -18.23
N PRO A 113 5.20 1.15 -18.77
CA PRO A 113 4.69 2.50 -18.45
C PRO A 113 3.20 2.67 -18.67
N TRP A 114 2.63 1.99 -19.69
CA TRP A 114 1.20 2.04 -19.96
C TRP A 114 0.35 1.55 -18.79
N LEU A 115 0.85 0.66 -17.92
CA LEU A 115 0.10 0.21 -16.74
C LEU A 115 -0.19 1.35 -15.77
N ALA A 116 0.65 2.40 -15.73
CA ALA A 116 0.45 3.56 -14.86
C ALA A 116 -0.81 4.37 -15.22
N ASP A 117 -1.34 4.19 -16.44
CA ASP A 117 -2.52 4.88 -16.92
C ASP A 117 -3.83 4.21 -16.47
N HIS A 118 -3.80 3.10 -15.71
CA HIS A 118 -5.00 2.45 -15.18
C HIS A 118 -5.13 2.70 -13.67
N VAL A 119 -5.69 3.86 -13.30
CA VAL A 119 -5.82 4.28 -11.90
C VAL A 119 -7.25 4.12 -11.41
N VAL A 120 -7.43 3.36 -10.31
CA VAL A 120 -8.70 3.18 -9.62
C VAL A 120 -8.56 3.69 -8.19
N SER A 121 -9.43 4.62 -7.79
CA SER A 121 -9.45 5.26 -6.47
C SER A 121 -8.07 5.79 -6.01
N GLY A 122 -7.28 6.29 -6.97
CA GLY A 122 -5.96 6.88 -6.73
C GLY A 122 -4.81 5.88 -6.55
N ALA A 123 -4.98 4.62 -6.96
CA ALA A 123 -3.93 3.59 -7.00
C ALA A 123 -3.87 2.93 -8.39
N VAL A 124 -2.67 2.52 -8.82
CA VAL A 124 -2.46 1.86 -10.11
C VAL A 124 -2.86 0.40 -10.00
N PHE A 125 -3.89 -0.01 -10.74
CA PHE A 125 -4.38 -1.38 -10.73
C PHE A 125 -3.96 -2.06 -12.04
N LEU A 126 -3.59 -3.34 -11.96
CA LEU A 126 -3.58 -4.18 -13.16
C LEU A 126 -5.03 -4.35 -13.65
N PRO A 127 -5.37 -3.95 -14.89
CA PRO A 127 -6.74 -4.05 -15.38
C PRO A 127 -7.22 -5.50 -15.44
N GLY A 128 -8.53 -5.71 -15.27
CA GLY A 128 -9.16 -7.04 -15.38
C GLY A 128 -8.82 -7.74 -16.70
N THR A 129 -8.71 -6.97 -17.78
CA THR A 129 -8.35 -7.46 -19.12
C THR A 129 -6.93 -7.99 -19.23
N ALA A 130 -6.01 -7.56 -18.37
CA ALA A 130 -4.67 -8.14 -18.32
C ALA A 130 -4.70 -9.55 -17.71
N PHE A 131 -5.60 -9.84 -16.77
CA PHE A 131 -5.81 -11.21 -16.29
C PHE A 131 -6.41 -12.11 -17.38
N VAL A 132 -7.28 -11.57 -18.23
CA VAL A 132 -7.81 -12.27 -19.40
C VAL A 132 -6.68 -12.63 -20.38
N GLU A 133 -5.83 -11.66 -20.74
CA GLU A 133 -4.66 -11.88 -21.60
C GLU A 133 -3.73 -12.96 -21.01
N LEU A 134 -3.45 -12.88 -19.70
CA LEU A 134 -2.68 -13.89 -18.97
C LEU A 134 -3.34 -15.29 -19.04
N GLY A 135 -4.67 -15.36 -18.91
CA GLY A 135 -5.44 -16.59 -19.01
C GLY A 135 -5.40 -17.21 -20.41
N VAL A 136 -5.56 -16.40 -21.45
CA VAL A 136 -5.46 -16.83 -22.86
C VAL A 136 -4.05 -17.35 -23.16
N GLN A 137 -3.01 -16.61 -22.76
CA GLN A 137 -1.62 -17.03 -22.95
C GLN A 137 -1.31 -18.33 -22.20
N ALA A 138 -1.88 -18.54 -21.01
CA ALA A 138 -1.76 -19.79 -20.28
C ALA A 138 -2.51 -20.95 -20.98
N GLY A 139 -3.70 -20.68 -21.52
CA GLY A 139 -4.50 -21.61 -22.32
C GLY A 139 -3.75 -22.13 -23.55
N ASP A 140 -3.13 -21.23 -24.32
CA ASP A 140 -2.36 -21.59 -25.52
C ASP A 140 -1.18 -22.52 -25.18
N ARG A 141 -0.59 -22.43 -23.98
CA ARG A 141 0.48 -23.35 -23.54
C ARG A 141 0.00 -24.76 -23.24
N VAL A 142 -1.27 -24.94 -22.91
CA VAL A 142 -1.88 -26.25 -22.59
C VAL A 142 -2.86 -26.75 -23.64
N GLY A 143 -3.00 -26.03 -24.76
CA GLY A 143 -3.93 -26.38 -25.84
C GLY A 143 -5.40 -26.14 -25.49
N CYS A 144 -5.68 -25.20 -24.59
CA CYS A 144 -7.03 -24.73 -24.28
C CYS A 144 -7.25 -23.38 -24.98
N ASP A 145 -8.28 -23.30 -25.82
CA ASP A 145 -8.58 -22.14 -26.66
C ASP A 145 -9.69 -21.24 -26.10
N THR A 146 -10.28 -21.63 -24.97
CA THR A 146 -11.31 -20.87 -24.27
C THR A 146 -11.00 -20.77 -22.78
N VAL A 147 -11.12 -19.55 -22.24
CA VAL A 147 -11.25 -19.32 -20.79
C VAL A 147 -12.73 -19.49 -20.45
N GLU A 148 -13.09 -20.66 -19.91
CA GLU A 148 -14.48 -20.99 -19.55
C GLU A 148 -14.98 -20.03 -18.47
N GLU A 149 -14.15 -19.80 -17.46
CA GLU A 149 -14.44 -18.93 -16.33
C GLU A 149 -13.15 -18.29 -15.83
N LEU A 150 -13.19 -17.01 -15.45
CA LEU A 150 -12.14 -16.31 -14.73
C LEU A 150 -12.76 -15.33 -13.74
N THR A 151 -12.70 -15.68 -12.46
CA THR A 151 -13.19 -14.87 -11.34
C THR A 151 -12.04 -14.06 -10.75
N LEU A 152 -12.23 -12.75 -10.61
CA LEU A 152 -11.29 -11.82 -9.99
C LEU A 152 -11.61 -11.72 -8.49
N GLU A 153 -10.72 -12.25 -7.65
CA GLU A 153 -10.91 -12.36 -6.19
C GLU A 153 -10.35 -11.15 -5.45
N ALA A 154 -9.24 -10.57 -5.94
CA ALA A 154 -8.59 -9.44 -5.31
C ALA A 154 -7.87 -8.56 -6.34
N PRO A 155 -7.93 -7.22 -6.22
CA PRO A 155 -7.19 -6.34 -7.11
C PRO A 155 -5.68 -6.53 -6.96
N LEU A 156 -4.94 -6.43 -8.07
CA LEU A 156 -3.48 -6.40 -8.07
C LEU A 156 -3.03 -4.96 -8.26
N VAL A 157 -2.43 -4.39 -7.22
CA VAL A 157 -1.95 -3.01 -7.18
C VAL A 157 -0.48 -2.98 -7.54
N LEU A 158 -0.12 -2.10 -8.48
CA LEU A 158 1.27 -1.90 -8.87
C LEU A 158 1.88 -0.74 -8.08
N PRO A 159 3.03 -0.93 -7.44
CA PRO A 159 3.68 0.15 -6.71
C PRO A 159 4.29 1.17 -7.68
N GLU A 160 4.38 2.44 -7.24
CA GLU A 160 5.06 3.50 -7.99
C GLU A 160 6.56 3.19 -8.20
N HIS A 161 7.14 2.43 -7.27
CA HIS A 161 8.53 2.01 -7.27
C HIS A 161 8.67 0.50 -7.05
N GLY A 162 9.63 -0.13 -7.72
CA GLY A 162 9.80 -1.58 -7.65
C GLY A 162 8.85 -2.30 -8.59
N GLY A 163 8.39 -3.48 -8.21
CA GLY A 163 7.49 -4.30 -9.01
C GLY A 163 6.86 -5.41 -8.18
N VAL A 164 6.07 -6.23 -8.86
CA VAL A 164 5.49 -7.45 -8.30
C VAL A 164 5.86 -8.64 -9.17
N HIS A 165 6.22 -9.75 -8.53
CA HIS A 165 6.29 -11.04 -9.17
C HIS A 165 4.87 -11.57 -9.38
N VAL A 166 4.59 -12.08 -10.56
CA VAL A 166 3.31 -12.70 -10.91
C VAL A 166 3.57 -14.16 -11.25
N GLN A 167 2.68 -15.02 -10.76
CA GLN A 167 2.71 -16.46 -11.03
C GLN A 167 1.33 -16.95 -11.44
N LEU A 168 1.27 -17.62 -12.58
CA LEU A 168 0.08 -18.29 -13.08
C LEU A 168 0.32 -19.78 -12.94
N ALA A 169 -0.62 -20.50 -12.35
CA ALA A 169 -0.57 -21.96 -12.26
C ALA A 169 -1.78 -22.55 -12.99
N VAL A 170 -1.49 -23.44 -13.95
CA VAL A 170 -2.48 -24.27 -14.65
C VAL A 170 -2.30 -25.71 -14.22
N GLY A 171 -3.37 -26.32 -13.69
CA GLY A 171 -3.37 -27.69 -13.22
C GLY A 171 -3.62 -28.74 -14.31
N ALA A 172 -3.61 -29.99 -13.86
CA ALA A 172 -4.03 -31.15 -14.65
C ALA A 172 -5.51 -31.04 -15.06
N PRO A 173 -5.90 -31.62 -16.20
CA PRO A 173 -7.29 -31.60 -16.62
C PRO A 173 -8.13 -32.47 -15.69
N ASP A 174 -9.35 -32.03 -15.40
CA ASP A 174 -10.36 -32.82 -14.70
C ASP A 174 -10.95 -33.90 -15.62
N ALA A 175 -11.91 -34.67 -15.10
CA ALA A 175 -12.59 -35.73 -15.87
C ALA A 175 -13.37 -35.20 -17.10
N ALA A 176 -13.72 -33.91 -17.13
CA ALA A 176 -14.36 -33.23 -18.24
C ALA A 176 -13.35 -32.55 -19.19
N GLY A 177 -12.06 -32.65 -18.92
CA GLY A 177 -11.00 -32.05 -19.72
C GLY A 177 -10.70 -30.58 -19.36
N ARG A 178 -11.28 -30.05 -18.28
CA ARG A 178 -11.10 -28.66 -17.86
C ARG A 178 -9.88 -28.54 -16.96
N ARG A 179 -9.07 -27.50 -17.17
CA ARG A 179 -7.85 -27.25 -16.39
C ARG A 179 -8.07 -26.07 -15.45
N PRO A 180 -7.81 -26.22 -14.15
CA PRO A 180 -7.93 -25.10 -13.22
C PRO A 180 -6.80 -24.10 -13.48
N LEU A 181 -7.12 -22.81 -13.44
CA LEU A 181 -6.21 -21.68 -13.56
C LEU A 181 -6.22 -20.87 -12.26
N SER A 182 -5.07 -20.36 -11.86
CA SER A 182 -4.97 -19.38 -10.77
C SER A 182 -3.84 -18.39 -11.04
N VAL A 183 -4.05 -17.14 -10.65
CA VAL A 183 -3.09 -16.03 -10.80
C VAL A 183 -2.77 -15.46 -9.43
N HIS A 184 -1.48 -15.40 -9.12
CA HIS A 184 -0.97 -14.94 -7.84
C HIS A 184 0.07 -13.84 -8.04
N SER A 185 0.24 -12.99 -7.05
CA SER A 185 1.35 -12.05 -7.01
C SER A 185 2.01 -11.95 -5.64
N ARG A 186 3.22 -11.40 -5.64
CA ARG A 186 3.97 -11.04 -4.45
C ARG A 186 4.86 -9.85 -4.78
N ALA A 187 5.02 -8.92 -3.84
CA ALA A 187 5.92 -7.78 -4.01
C ALA A 187 7.38 -8.22 -4.20
N ASP A 188 8.18 -7.42 -4.92
CA ASP A 188 9.59 -7.74 -5.18
C ASP A 188 10.51 -7.55 -3.97
N ASP A 189 10.13 -6.67 -3.05
CA ASP A 189 10.94 -6.19 -1.93
C ASP A 189 10.71 -6.94 -0.61
N VAL A 190 9.76 -7.88 -0.61
CA VAL A 190 9.46 -8.72 0.54
C VAL A 190 10.31 -9.99 0.55
N ALA A 191 10.56 -10.51 1.76
CA ALA A 191 11.33 -11.74 1.93
C ALA A 191 10.65 -12.93 1.21
N SER A 192 11.45 -13.89 0.74
CA SER A 192 10.97 -14.97 -0.15
C SER A 192 9.95 -15.93 0.48
N ASP A 193 9.76 -15.86 1.78
CA ASP A 193 8.86 -16.63 2.63
C ASP A 193 7.50 -15.96 2.86
N GLU A 194 7.32 -14.71 2.43
CA GLU A 194 6.02 -14.03 2.48
C GLU A 194 5.00 -14.72 1.53
N PRO A 195 3.73 -14.83 1.96
CA PRO A 195 2.70 -15.55 1.24
C PRO A 195 2.36 -14.86 -0.09
N TRP A 196 1.91 -15.67 -1.06
CA TRP A 196 1.41 -15.17 -2.32
C TRP A 196 -0.05 -14.74 -2.17
N THR A 197 -0.40 -13.59 -2.72
CA THR A 197 -1.80 -13.14 -2.82
C THR A 197 -2.41 -13.72 -4.08
N ARG A 198 -3.56 -14.39 -3.97
CA ARG A 198 -4.32 -14.87 -5.12
C ARG A 198 -5.25 -13.77 -5.62
N HIS A 199 -5.19 -13.48 -6.91
CA HIS A 199 -5.94 -12.40 -7.55
C HIS A 199 -7.06 -12.91 -8.44
N ALA A 200 -6.86 -14.07 -9.08
CA ALA A 200 -7.87 -14.65 -9.94
C ALA A 200 -7.82 -16.18 -9.92
N THR A 201 -8.98 -16.81 -10.11
CA THR A 201 -9.13 -18.25 -10.32
C THR A 201 -10.09 -18.52 -11.46
N GLY A 202 -9.99 -19.70 -12.07
CA GLY A 202 -10.82 -19.99 -13.24
C GLY A 202 -10.60 -21.37 -13.84
N TRP A 203 -11.20 -21.56 -15.01
CA TRP A 203 -11.14 -22.80 -15.78
C TRP A 203 -10.78 -22.54 -17.23
N LEU A 204 -9.85 -23.33 -17.75
CA LEU A 204 -9.46 -23.37 -19.15
C LEU A 204 -10.00 -24.65 -19.78
N VAL A 205 -10.57 -24.55 -20.98
CA VAL A 205 -11.14 -25.70 -21.68
C VAL A 205 -10.66 -25.77 -23.11
N ALA A 206 -10.47 -26.99 -23.60
CA ALA A 206 -10.29 -27.25 -25.02
C ALA A 206 -11.67 -27.35 -25.67
N GLY A 207 -12.03 -26.35 -26.46
CA GLY A 207 -13.27 -26.26 -27.21
C GLY A 207 -13.04 -26.24 -28.71
N THR A 208 -14.11 -26.05 -29.45
CA THR A 208 -14.04 -25.55 -30.83
C THR A 208 -14.38 -24.08 -30.79
N ARG A 209 -13.41 -23.19 -31.04
CA ARG A 209 -13.63 -21.77 -31.33
C ARG A 209 -14.82 -21.60 -32.27
N ARG A 210 -15.96 -21.18 -31.75
CA ARG A 210 -17.12 -20.81 -32.56
C ARG A 210 -17.03 -19.32 -32.80
N ALA A 211 -16.63 -18.92 -34.01
CA ALA A 211 -16.62 -17.50 -34.36
C ALA A 211 -18.01 -16.91 -34.09
N ALA A 212 -18.05 -15.74 -33.44
CA ALA A 212 -19.29 -15.01 -33.23
C ALA A 212 -19.97 -14.79 -34.59
N ASP A 213 -21.28 -15.04 -34.67
CA ASP A 213 -22.06 -15.04 -35.92
C ASP A 213 -22.43 -13.61 -36.36
N VAL A 214 -21.58 -12.63 -36.02
CA VAL A 214 -21.93 -11.21 -36.03
C VAL A 214 -21.08 -10.45 -37.03
N ASP A 215 -21.77 -9.85 -37.98
CA ASP A 215 -21.18 -9.06 -39.06
C ASP A 215 -20.95 -7.61 -38.58
N LEU A 216 -19.70 -7.29 -38.24
CA LEU A 216 -19.23 -5.94 -37.93
C LEU A 216 -18.52 -5.25 -39.13
N ALA A 217 -18.71 -5.77 -40.35
CA ALA A 217 -18.11 -5.18 -41.55
C ALA A 217 -18.82 -3.90 -41.99
N ALA A 218 -20.15 -3.82 -41.83
CA ALA A 218 -20.93 -2.62 -42.13
C ALA A 218 -20.83 -1.60 -40.97
N TRP A 219 -20.20 -0.45 -41.23
CA TRP A 219 -19.90 0.53 -40.19
C TRP A 219 -20.09 2.00 -40.62
N PRO A 220 -20.68 2.87 -39.77
CA PRO A 220 -21.32 2.54 -38.50
C PRO A 220 -22.53 1.61 -38.71
N PRO A 221 -22.93 0.82 -37.69
CA PRO A 221 -23.98 -0.18 -37.85
C PRO A 221 -25.30 0.45 -38.35
N GLN A 222 -25.95 -0.18 -39.31
CA GLN A 222 -27.19 0.34 -39.88
C GLN A 222 -28.27 0.49 -38.78
N GLY A 223 -28.88 1.67 -38.72
CA GLY A 223 -29.93 1.99 -37.74
C GLY A 223 -29.42 2.28 -36.33
N ALA A 224 -28.11 2.40 -36.12
CA ALA A 224 -27.54 2.86 -34.86
C ALA A 224 -27.40 4.40 -34.86
N GLU A 225 -27.72 5.01 -33.72
CA GLU A 225 -27.60 6.46 -33.50
C GLU A 225 -26.29 6.75 -32.77
N GLN A 226 -25.60 7.82 -33.17
CA GLN A 226 -24.32 8.19 -32.54
C GLN A 226 -24.54 8.72 -31.12
N VAL A 227 -23.67 8.30 -30.20
CA VAL A 227 -23.66 8.73 -28.80
C VAL A 227 -22.52 9.72 -28.59
N GLU A 228 -22.80 10.82 -27.91
CA GLU A 228 -21.77 11.79 -27.50
C GLU A 228 -20.89 11.19 -26.41
N ILE A 229 -19.57 11.22 -26.63
CA ILE A 229 -18.57 10.70 -25.68
C ILE A 229 -17.75 11.82 -25.02
N ASP A 230 -18.04 13.08 -25.34
CA ASP A 230 -17.40 14.24 -24.73
C ASP A 230 -17.66 14.28 -23.22
N GLY A 231 -16.60 14.39 -22.43
CA GLY A 231 -16.67 14.41 -20.97
C GLY A 231 -16.79 13.03 -20.31
N LEU A 232 -16.86 11.93 -21.07
CA LEU A 232 -16.93 10.56 -20.53
C LEU A 232 -15.83 10.28 -19.51
N TYR A 233 -14.56 10.54 -19.89
CA TYR A 233 -13.40 10.29 -19.03
C TYR A 233 -13.35 11.20 -17.80
N ALA A 234 -13.90 12.42 -17.87
CA ALA A 234 -14.03 13.29 -16.71
C ALA A 234 -15.04 12.71 -15.71
N GLY A 235 -16.19 12.23 -16.18
CA GLY A 235 -17.18 11.55 -15.34
C GLY A 235 -16.67 10.24 -14.72
N LEU A 236 -15.91 9.45 -15.49
CA LEU A 236 -15.25 8.24 -14.97
C LEU A 236 -14.24 8.59 -13.86
N ALA A 237 -13.44 9.66 -14.04
CA ALA A 237 -12.50 10.11 -13.01
C ALA A 237 -13.21 10.59 -11.72
N GLU A 238 -14.35 11.27 -11.84
CA GLU A 238 -15.19 11.64 -10.69
C GLU A 238 -15.74 10.42 -9.94
N ALA A 239 -16.03 9.33 -10.66
CA ALA A 239 -16.42 8.04 -10.08
C ALA A 239 -15.24 7.22 -9.52
N GLY A 240 -14.01 7.74 -9.63
CA GLY A 240 -12.79 7.08 -9.13
C GLY A 240 -12.03 6.25 -10.17
N LEU A 241 -12.44 6.26 -11.45
CA LEU A 241 -11.76 5.58 -12.57
C LEU A 241 -10.95 6.59 -13.39
N ALA A 242 -9.73 6.88 -12.95
CA ALA A 242 -8.86 7.87 -13.56
C ALA A 242 -7.95 7.24 -14.63
N TYR A 243 -8.48 7.08 -15.83
CA TYR A 243 -7.72 6.54 -16.97
C TYR A 243 -6.75 7.59 -17.55
N GLY A 244 -5.51 7.18 -17.84
CA GLY A 244 -4.51 7.93 -18.56
C GLY A 244 -4.55 7.68 -20.08
N PRO A 245 -3.67 8.33 -20.87
CA PRO A 245 -3.76 8.37 -22.33
C PRO A 245 -3.87 7.00 -23.02
N VAL A 246 -3.20 5.96 -22.53
CA VAL A 246 -3.26 4.63 -23.17
C VAL A 246 -4.63 3.95 -23.03
N PHE A 247 -5.37 4.26 -21.96
CA PHE A 247 -6.72 3.73 -21.72
C PHE A 247 -7.83 4.64 -22.23
N GLN A 248 -7.50 5.81 -22.79
CA GLN A 248 -8.46 6.77 -23.37
C GLN A 248 -8.64 6.59 -24.89
N GLY A 249 -8.73 5.33 -25.35
CA GLY A 249 -8.77 4.98 -26.77
C GLY A 249 -10.16 4.97 -27.44
N LEU A 250 -11.25 5.32 -26.74
CA LEU A 250 -12.61 5.29 -27.30
C LEU A 250 -12.77 6.45 -28.30
N ARG A 251 -13.01 6.12 -29.57
CA ARG A 251 -13.06 7.09 -30.67
C ARG A 251 -14.47 7.55 -30.99
N ALA A 252 -15.41 6.63 -30.99
CA ALA A 252 -16.81 6.89 -31.28
C ALA A 252 -17.67 5.75 -30.73
N ALA A 253 -18.92 6.06 -30.42
CA ALA A 253 -19.90 5.08 -29.98
C ALA A 253 -21.27 5.31 -30.63
N TRP A 254 -22.03 4.23 -30.79
CA TRP A 254 -23.39 4.25 -31.32
C TRP A 254 -24.29 3.33 -30.49
N ARG A 255 -25.58 3.64 -30.46
CA ARG A 255 -26.60 2.85 -29.78
C ARG A 255 -27.69 2.41 -30.74
N ARG A 256 -28.12 1.15 -30.63
CA ARG A 256 -29.27 0.61 -31.35
C ARG A 256 -30.11 -0.24 -30.40
N GLY A 257 -31.21 0.33 -29.89
CA GLY A 257 -31.98 -0.30 -28.83
C GLY A 257 -31.13 -0.52 -27.57
N ASP A 258 -30.97 -1.78 -27.18
CA ASP A 258 -30.17 -2.21 -26.01
C ASP A 258 -28.74 -2.61 -26.40
N GLU A 259 -28.34 -2.39 -27.66
CA GLU A 259 -26.99 -2.68 -28.15
C GLU A 259 -26.15 -1.40 -28.14
N VAL A 260 -24.90 -1.51 -27.70
CA VAL A 260 -23.89 -0.46 -27.82
C VAL A 260 -22.79 -0.92 -28.77
N PHE A 261 -22.35 -0.01 -29.62
CA PHE A 261 -21.26 -0.22 -30.57
C PHE A 261 -20.17 0.82 -30.33
N ALA A 262 -18.90 0.42 -30.43
CA ALA A 262 -17.77 1.31 -30.20
C ALA A 262 -16.64 1.11 -31.21
N GLU A 263 -15.99 2.20 -31.58
CA GLU A 263 -14.67 2.20 -32.22
C GLU A 263 -13.61 2.51 -31.16
N VAL A 264 -12.60 1.65 -31.07
CA VAL A 264 -11.55 1.76 -30.07
C VAL A 264 -10.20 1.61 -30.76
N ALA A 265 -9.23 2.46 -30.42
CA ALA A 265 -7.87 2.35 -30.94
C ALA A 265 -6.82 2.71 -29.90
N LEU A 266 -5.72 1.94 -29.88
CA LEU A 266 -4.54 2.29 -29.11
C LEU A 266 -3.92 3.60 -29.61
N PRO A 267 -3.29 4.38 -28.72
CA PRO A 267 -2.49 5.52 -29.14
C PRO A 267 -1.31 5.07 -30.01
N GLU A 268 -0.88 5.92 -30.94
CA GLU A 268 0.15 5.63 -31.95
C GLU A 268 1.42 5.02 -31.34
N GLN A 269 1.82 5.46 -30.15
CA GLN A 269 3.01 5.00 -29.44
C GLN A 269 2.94 3.52 -29.00
N GLU A 270 1.75 2.95 -28.81
CA GLU A 270 1.55 1.57 -28.37
C GLU A 270 1.10 0.63 -29.50
N GLN A 271 0.83 1.14 -30.70
CA GLN A 271 0.34 0.32 -31.83
C GLN A 271 1.36 -0.75 -32.25
N ASP A 272 2.65 -0.40 -32.30
CA ASP A 272 3.73 -1.34 -32.65
C ASP A 272 3.86 -2.50 -31.64
N ARG A 273 3.41 -2.30 -30.40
CA ARG A 273 3.45 -3.29 -29.33
C ARG A 273 2.21 -4.18 -29.29
N ALA A 274 1.14 -3.80 -29.98
CA ALA A 274 -0.12 -4.58 -30.00
C ALA A 274 0.10 -6.02 -30.47
N ALA A 275 1.00 -6.24 -31.44
CA ALA A 275 1.35 -7.55 -31.99
C ALA A 275 2.03 -8.49 -30.99
N ALA A 276 2.55 -7.98 -29.87
CA ALA A 276 3.16 -8.79 -28.83
C ALA A 276 2.14 -9.40 -27.85
N PHE A 277 0.87 -8.99 -27.95
CA PHE A 277 -0.23 -9.51 -27.14
C PHE A 277 -1.20 -10.30 -28.02
N GLY A 278 -1.95 -11.21 -27.39
CA GLY A 278 -3.15 -11.79 -27.99
C GLY A 278 -4.13 -10.67 -28.33
N LEU A 279 -4.60 -9.96 -27.32
CA LEU A 279 -5.29 -8.67 -27.47
C LEU A 279 -4.75 -7.70 -26.41
N HIS A 280 -4.23 -6.55 -26.83
CA HIS A 280 -3.61 -5.61 -25.90
C HIS A 280 -4.57 -5.25 -24.75
N PRO A 281 -4.20 -5.43 -23.46
CA PRO A 281 -5.15 -5.27 -22.35
C PRO A 281 -5.82 -3.89 -22.30
N ALA A 282 -5.07 -2.82 -22.59
CA ALA A 282 -5.67 -1.48 -22.68
C ALA A 282 -6.70 -1.34 -23.80
N LEU A 283 -6.52 -2.01 -24.95
CA LEU A 283 -7.47 -1.98 -26.06
C LEU A 283 -8.79 -2.67 -25.69
N LEU A 284 -8.68 -3.85 -25.05
CA LEU A 284 -9.85 -4.55 -24.53
C LEU A 284 -10.51 -3.76 -23.39
N ASP A 285 -9.73 -3.14 -22.49
CA ASP A 285 -10.28 -2.41 -21.35
C ASP A 285 -11.06 -1.18 -21.80
N THR A 286 -10.51 -0.40 -22.72
CA THR A 286 -11.20 0.75 -23.30
C THR A 286 -12.49 0.35 -23.99
N SER A 287 -12.58 -0.86 -24.54
CA SER A 287 -13.82 -1.39 -25.10
C SER A 287 -14.94 -1.54 -24.07
N LEU A 288 -14.58 -1.81 -22.80
CA LEU A 288 -15.52 -1.90 -21.69
C LEU A 288 -16.00 -0.53 -21.22
N HIS A 289 -15.30 0.57 -21.54
CA HIS A 289 -15.72 1.92 -21.15
C HIS A 289 -17.06 2.30 -21.82
N ALA A 290 -17.37 1.70 -22.96
CA ALA A 290 -18.65 1.86 -23.65
C ALA A 290 -19.83 1.20 -22.93
N ILE A 291 -19.60 0.35 -21.91
CA ILE A 291 -20.68 -0.25 -21.11
C ILE A 291 -21.52 0.84 -20.42
N GLY A 292 -20.89 1.92 -19.96
CA GLY A 292 -21.59 3.05 -19.34
C GLY A 292 -22.51 3.84 -20.28
N LEU A 293 -22.48 3.54 -21.59
CA LEU A 293 -23.35 4.16 -22.60
C LEU A 293 -24.65 3.36 -22.84
N GLY A 294 -24.78 2.17 -22.25
CA GLY A 294 -25.95 1.31 -22.32
C GLY A 294 -26.61 1.09 -20.96
N ASP A 295 -27.82 0.51 -20.96
CA ASP A 295 -28.59 0.20 -19.75
C ASP A 295 -28.28 -1.22 -19.23
N PHE A 296 -26.99 -1.55 -19.10
CA PHE A 296 -26.53 -2.90 -18.74
C PHE A 296 -26.35 -3.14 -17.24
N VAL A 297 -26.10 -2.07 -16.49
CA VAL A 297 -25.77 -2.11 -15.05
C VAL A 297 -26.66 -1.13 -14.31
N GLU A 298 -27.18 -1.54 -13.14
CA GLU A 298 -27.97 -0.64 -12.30
C GLU A 298 -27.13 0.53 -11.76
N ALA A 299 -27.66 1.75 -11.83
CA ALA A 299 -27.01 2.95 -11.32
C ALA A 299 -26.83 2.88 -9.80
N SER A 300 -25.67 2.44 -9.35
CA SER A 300 -25.35 2.16 -7.94
C SER A 300 -24.55 3.28 -7.27
N GLY A 301 -24.43 4.46 -7.90
CA GLY A 301 -23.75 5.63 -7.33
C GLY A 301 -22.22 5.52 -7.20
N GLY A 302 -21.62 4.41 -7.66
CA GLY A 302 -20.17 4.16 -7.65
C GLY A 302 -19.68 3.51 -8.95
N ALA A 303 -18.36 3.47 -9.15
CA ALA A 303 -17.73 2.82 -10.30
C ALA A 303 -18.01 1.32 -10.31
N SER A 304 -18.30 0.74 -11.49
CA SER A 304 -18.41 -0.72 -11.65
C SER A 304 -17.11 -1.29 -12.22
N LEU A 305 -16.64 -2.41 -11.68
CA LEU A 305 -15.43 -3.09 -12.09
C LEU A 305 -15.73 -4.51 -12.60
N PRO A 306 -14.92 -5.05 -13.54
CA PRO A 306 -14.93 -6.46 -13.90
C PRO A 306 -14.81 -7.37 -12.68
N PHE A 307 -15.68 -8.37 -12.56
CA PHE A 307 -15.65 -9.36 -11.49
C PHE A 307 -15.43 -10.78 -12.03
N GLU A 308 -16.24 -11.19 -13.02
CA GLU A 308 -16.18 -12.55 -13.55
C GLU A 308 -16.31 -12.53 -15.08
N TRP A 309 -15.44 -13.26 -15.74
CA TRP A 309 -15.43 -13.44 -17.19
C TRP A 309 -15.82 -14.88 -17.52
N SER A 310 -16.77 -15.06 -18.42
CA SER A 310 -17.20 -16.37 -18.89
C SER A 310 -17.08 -16.47 -20.41
N GLY A 311 -16.59 -17.61 -20.90
CA GLY A 311 -16.55 -17.93 -22.32
C GLY A 311 -15.68 -16.99 -23.14
N VAL A 312 -14.47 -16.65 -22.66
CA VAL A 312 -13.55 -15.79 -23.43
C VAL A 312 -12.84 -16.61 -24.50
N SER A 313 -12.90 -16.16 -25.75
CA SER A 313 -12.21 -16.77 -26.88
C SER A 313 -11.50 -15.72 -27.73
N LEU A 314 -10.27 -16.04 -28.17
CA LEU A 314 -9.46 -15.20 -29.06
C LEU A 314 -9.33 -15.87 -30.44
N TYR A 315 -9.62 -15.11 -31.50
CA TYR A 315 -9.64 -15.59 -32.89
C TYR A 315 -8.47 -15.04 -33.72
N ALA A 316 -8.02 -13.82 -33.43
CA ALA A 316 -6.92 -13.14 -34.12
C ALA A 316 -6.09 -12.31 -33.13
N THR A 317 -4.82 -12.04 -33.47
CA THR A 317 -3.88 -11.32 -32.61
C THR A 317 -3.37 -10.04 -33.25
N GLY A 318 -2.86 -9.11 -32.44
CA GLY A 318 -2.14 -7.93 -32.91
C GLY A 318 -2.99 -6.79 -33.47
N ALA A 319 -4.31 -6.79 -33.21
CA ALA A 319 -5.17 -5.66 -33.52
C ALA A 319 -4.77 -4.44 -32.69
N ALA A 320 -4.54 -3.29 -33.34
CA ALA A 320 -4.28 -2.00 -32.69
C ALA A 320 -5.54 -1.11 -32.64
N ALA A 321 -6.55 -1.45 -33.44
CA ALA A 321 -7.86 -0.83 -33.46
C ALA A 321 -8.93 -1.91 -33.65
N VAL A 322 -10.07 -1.73 -32.98
CA VAL A 322 -11.18 -2.69 -32.99
C VAL A 322 -12.54 -1.99 -33.06
N ARG A 323 -13.50 -2.71 -33.61
CA ARG A 323 -14.94 -2.44 -33.51
C ARG A 323 -15.55 -3.40 -32.51
N VAL A 324 -16.39 -2.88 -31.64
CA VAL A 324 -16.96 -3.63 -30.53
C VAL A 324 -18.47 -3.54 -30.55
N ARG A 325 -19.12 -4.64 -30.20
CA ARG A 325 -20.55 -4.70 -29.90
C ARG A 325 -20.74 -5.23 -28.49
N LEU A 326 -21.59 -4.56 -27.73
CA LEU A 326 -21.97 -4.88 -26.36
C LEU A 326 -23.46 -5.14 -26.30
N THR A 327 -23.85 -6.25 -25.66
CA THR A 327 -25.25 -6.63 -25.44
C THR A 327 -25.45 -7.15 -24.02
N SER A 328 -26.67 -7.06 -23.47
CA SER A 328 -26.96 -7.64 -22.16
C SER A 328 -26.81 -9.16 -22.17
N ALA A 329 -26.12 -9.71 -21.16
CA ALA A 329 -25.99 -11.14 -20.89
C ALA A 329 -26.74 -11.59 -19.61
N GLY A 330 -27.51 -10.68 -18.99
CA GLY A 330 -28.17 -10.91 -17.71
C GLY A 330 -28.14 -9.67 -16.82
N ALA A 331 -28.52 -9.83 -15.55
CA ALA A 331 -28.47 -8.75 -14.56
C ALA A 331 -27.01 -8.38 -14.27
N ASN A 332 -26.63 -7.12 -14.50
CA ASN A 332 -25.26 -6.61 -14.35
C ASN A 332 -24.21 -7.41 -15.15
N ALA A 333 -24.61 -7.98 -16.29
CA ALA A 333 -23.75 -8.81 -17.14
C ALA A 333 -23.81 -8.37 -18.60
N VAL A 334 -22.66 -8.35 -19.27
CA VAL A 334 -22.49 -7.88 -20.66
C VAL A 334 -21.76 -8.91 -21.49
N ALA A 335 -22.29 -9.24 -22.68
CA ALA A 335 -21.54 -9.97 -23.70
C ALA A 335 -20.76 -8.98 -24.57
N VAL A 336 -19.53 -9.34 -24.94
CA VAL A 336 -18.60 -8.49 -25.71
C VAL A 336 -18.19 -9.22 -26.97
N GLU A 337 -18.40 -8.59 -28.13
CA GLU A 337 -17.93 -9.08 -29.42
C GLU A 337 -16.96 -8.07 -30.02
N VAL A 338 -15.76 -8.52 -30.38
CA VAL A 338 -14.67 -7.67 -30.86
C VAL A 338 -14.28 -8.10 -32.27
N ALA A 339 -14.23 -7.15 -33.19
CA ALA A 339 -13.74 -7.33 -34.56
C ALA A 339 -12.68 -6.30 -34.92
N ASP A 340 -11.88 -6.57 -35.94
CA ASP A 340 -10.96 -5.59 -36.51
C ASP A 340 -11.69 -4.52 -37.35
N GLU A 341 -10.95 -3.59 -37.94
CA GLU A 341 -11.50 -2.52 -38.79
C GLU A 341 -12.17 -3.02 -40.08
N THR A 342 -11.94 -4.28 -40.46
CA THR A 342 -12.59 -4.92 -41.60
C THR A 342 -13.89 -5.65 -41.19
N GLY A 343 -14.12 -5.82 -39.89
CA GLY A 343 -15.23 -6.60 -39.34
C GLY A 343 -14.89 -8.08 -39.12
N ALA A 344 -13.63 -8.50 -39.28
CA ALA A 344 -13.22 -9.87 -38.99
C ALA A 344 -13.13 -10.10 -37.46
N PRO A 345 -13.60 -11.24 -36.94
CA PRO A 345 -13.66 -11.48 -35.50
C PRO A 345 -12.25 -11.56 -34.88
N VAL A 346 -12.06 -10.85 -33.77
CA VAL A 346 -10.82 -10.79 -32.99
C VAL A 346 -11.00 -11.52 -31.67
N ALA A 347 -12.04 -11.22 -30.90
CA ALA A 347 -12.33 -11.86 -29.62
C ALA A 347 -13.83 -11.88 -29.31
N SER A 348 -14.25 -12.77 -28.42
CA SER A 348 -15.60 -12.75 -27.83
C SER A 348 -15.56 -13.07 -26.34
N VAL A 349 -16.52 -12.52 -25.61
CA VAL A 349 -16.80 -12.80 -24.19
C VAL A 349 -18.30 -13.07 -24.09
N ASP A 350 -18.67 -14.29 -23.69
CA ASP A 350 -20.08 -14.69 -23.57
C ASP A 350 -20.79 -13.91 -22.45
N SER A 351 -20.10 -13.68 -21.33
CA SER A 351 -20.60 -12.87 -20.23
C SER A 351 -19.46 -12.26 -19.41
N LEU A 352 -19.54 -10.96 -19.17
CA LEU A 352 -18.74 -10.21 -18.21
C LEU A 352 -19.67 -9.69 -17.11
N VAL A 353 -19.54 -10.22 -15.91
CA VAL A 353 -20.25 -9.74 -14.72
C VAL A 353 -19.49 -8.55 -14.12
N LEU A 354 -20.21 -7.47 -13.87
CA LEU A 354 -19.70 -6.26 -13.26
C LEU A 354 -20.22 -6.11 -11.83
N ARG A 355 -19.37 -5.63 -10.93
CA ARG A 355 -19.76 -5.30 -9.55
C ARG A 355 -19.44 -3.85 -9.25
N ALA A 356 -20.32 -3.19 -8.49
CA ALA A 356 -20.02 -1.88 -7.95
C ALA A 356 -18.80 -1.99 -7.01
N ALA A 357 -17.76 -1.21 -7.27
CA ALA A 357 -16.69 -0.98 -6.33
C ALA A 357 -17.32 -0.33 -5.10
N SER A 358 -17.27 -1.02 -3.94
CA SER A 358 -17.74 -0.42 -2.71
C SER A 358 -16.90 0.84 -2.47
N ALA A 359 -17.57 1.98 -2.24
CA ALA A 359 -16.91 3.26 -1.94
C ALA A 359 -16.06 3.23 -0.64
N GLN A 360 -15.91 2.05 -0.04
CA GLN A 360 -15.26 1.75 1.22
C GLN A 360 -14.16 0.68 1.11
N GLN A 361 -13.64 0.38 -0.08
CA GLN A 361 -12.29 -0.20 -0.20
C GLN A 361 -11.24 0.91 -0.35
N PRO A 362 -10.82 1.62 0.72
CA PRO A 362 -9.58 2.36 0.65
C PRO A 362 -8.45 1.34 0.61
N VAL A 363 -8.04 0.94 -0.60
CA VAL A 363 -6.80 0.17 -0.84
C VAL A 363 -5.56 0.90 -0.29
N ARG A 364 -5.67 2.21 -0.06
CA ARG A 364 -4.69 2.99 0.72
C ARG A 364 -4.55 2.53 2.17
N ARG A 365 -5.56 1.90 2.79
CA ARG A 365 -5.54 1.53 4.22
C ARG A 365 -4.75 0.25 4.48
N THR A 366 -4.76 -0.72 3.56
CA THR A 366 -3.90 -1.92 3.63
C THR A 366 -2.44 -1.53 3.39
N ALA A 367 -2.14 -0.77 2.34
CA ALA A 367 -0.78 -0.26 2.11
C ALA A 367 -0.26 0.65 3.25
N TYR A 368 -1.13 1.44 3.88
CA TYR A 368 -0.77 2.27 5.04
C TYR A 368 -0.54 1.45 6.31
N ARG A 369 -1.37 0.42 6.60
CA ARG A 369 -1.12 -0.53 7.71
C ARG A 369 0.20 -1.27 7.49
N ASP A 370 0.47 -1.70 6.26
CA ASP A 370 1.73 -2.35 5.93
C ASP A 370 2.91 -1.38 6.08
N SER A 371 2.73 -0.09 5.82
CA SER A 371 3.79 0.92 5.96
C SER A 371 4.08 1.35 7.42
N LEU A 372 3.22 0.98 8.38
CA LEU A 372 3.42 1.32 9.78
C LEU A 372 4.19 0.23 10.50
N PHE A 373 5.30 0.63 11.13
CA PHE A 373 6.11 -0.26 11.94
C PHE A 373 6.07 0.15 13.41
N ARG A 374 6.02 -0.84 14.30
CA ARG A 374 6.24 -0.71 15.75
C ARG A 374 7.52 -1.44 16.16
N THR A 375 8.12 -0.98 17.25
CA THR A 375 9.22 -1.73 17.88
C THR A 375 8.62 -2.75 18.84
N GLU A 376 8.94 -4.02 18.65
CA GLU A 376 8.65 -5.11 19.57
C GLU A 376 9.93 -5.54 20.30
N TRP A 377 9.79 -6.01 21.53
CA TRP A 377 10.91 -6.45 22.35
C TRP A 377 10.89 -7.96 22.49
N THR A 378 11.85 -8.62 21.87
CA THR A 378 11.98 -10.08 21.92
C THR A 378 12.96 -10.47 23.02
N ALA A 379 12.56 -11.40 23.90
CA ALA A 379 13.45 -11.93 24.92
C ALA A 379 14.58 -12.75 24.26
N LEU A 380 15.82 -12.47 24.65
CA LEU A 380 16.97 -13.26 24.27
C LEU A 380 17.07 -14.52 25.14
N PRO A 381 17.44 -15.68 24.56
CA PRO A 381 17.83 -16.83 25.33
C PRO A 381 19.00 -16.48 26.26
N SER A 382 19.00 -17.06 27.46
CA SER A 382 20.11 -16.88 28.41
C SER A 382 21.41 -17.41 27.80
N ALA A 383 22.43 -16.55 27.73
CA ALA A 383 23.77 -16.88 27.26
C ALA A 383 24.75 -17.00 28.43
N GLU A 384 25.82 -17.78 28.24
CA GLU A 384 26.93 -17.81 29.20
C GLU A 384 27.86 -16.60 28.97
N THR A 385 28.39 -16.04 30.05
CA THR A 385 29.33 -14.91 29.96
C THR A 385 30.70 -15.38 29.44
N THR A 386 31.25 -14.67 28.46
CA THR A 386 32.64 -14.88 28.01
C THR A 386 33.62 -14.03 28.83
N PRO A 387 34.82 -14.54 29.16
CA PRO A 387 35.84 -13.74 29.83
C PRO A 387 36.17 -12.47 29.02
N SER A 388 35.90 -11.31 29.61
CA SER A 388 36.06 -10.00 28.96
C SER A 388 36.57 -8.98 29.98
N ARG A 389 37.31 -7.96 29.53
CA ARG A 389 37.85 -6.87 30.35
C ARG A 389 36.94 -5.65 30.27
N TRP A 390 36.59 -5.09 31.43
CA TRP A 390 35.61 -4.01 31.54
C TRP A 390 36.22 -2.76 32.17
N ALA A 391 35.86 -1.61 31.61
CA ALA A 391 36.18 -0.30 32.16
C ALA A 391 34.94 0.61 32.14
N ALA A 392 34.96 1.71 32.87
CA ALA A 392 33.88 2.70 32.85
C ALA A 392 34.41 4.15 32.91
N ILE A 393 33.72 5.04 32.20
CA ILE A 393 33.98 6.48 32.18
C ILE A 393 33.14 7.14 33.28
N GLY A 394 33.81 7.69 34.28
CA GLY A 394 33.18 8.23 35.48
C GLY A 394 32.94 7.18 36.57
N PRO A 395 32.23 7.56 37.66
CA PRO A 395 31.95 6.65 38.75
C PRO A 395 30.99 5.53 38.32
N TRP A 396 31.36 4.29 38.61
CA TRP A 396 30.53 3.11 38.39
C TRP A 396 30.49 2.29 39.68
N THR A 397 29.30 2.13 40.26
CA THR A 397 29.09 1.40 41.53
C THR A 397 28.18 0.18 41.39
N THR A 398 27.59 -0.02 40.22
CA THR A 398 26.65 -1.12 39.96
C THR A 398 27.42 -2.43 39.78
N ASP A 399 27.09 -3.44 40.58
CA ASP A 399 27.69 -4.77 40.44
C ASP A 399 27.14 -5.48 39.20
N ILE A 400 28.01 -5.70 38.21
CA ILE A 400 27.70 -6.44 36.99
C ILE A 400 28.24 -7.88 37.03
N GLY A 401 28.74 -8.35 38.19
CA GLY A 401 29.29 -9.69 38.36
C GLY A 401 30.71 -9.88 37.83
N VAL A 402 31.34 -8.83 37.29
CA VAL A 402 32.73 -8.81 36.83
C VAL A 402 33.46 -7.54 37.31
N PRO A 403 34.80 -7.56 37.49
CA PRO A 403 35.56 -6.37 37.86
C PRO A 403 35.49 -5.27 36.78
N VAL A 404 35.22 -4.03 37.20
CA VAL A 404 35.17 -2.84 36.32
C VAL A 404 36.20 -1.82 36.81
N HIS A 405 37.11 -1.41 35.93
CA HIS A 405 38.09 -0.35 36.21
C HIS A 405 37.53 1.02 35.83
N THR A 406 37.57 1.99 36.74
CA THR A 406 36.96 3.32 36.54
C THR A 406 38.02 4.42 36.38
N ALA A 407 37.73 5.42 35.54
CA ALA A 407 38.46 6.69 35.52
C ALA A 407 37.54 7.83 35.08
N ASP A 408 37.84 9.06 35.48
CA ASP A 408 36.99 10.24 35.22
C ASP A 408 36.85 10.62 33.73
N SER A 409 37.71 10.08 32.86
CA SER A 409 37.71 10.36 31.41
C SER A 409 38.31 9.21 30.60
N LEU A 410 38.05 9.19 29.29
CA LEU A 410 38.69 8.28 28.33
C LEU A 410 40.22 8.32 28.41
N THR A 411 40.80 9.52 28.51
CA THR A 411 42.25 9.68 28.65
C THR A 411 42.77 9.08 29.95
N GLY A 412 42.00 9.19 31.04
CA GLY A 412 42.32 8.57 32.32
C GLY A 412 42.35 7.05 32.23
N LEU A 413 41.37 6.43 31.55
CA LEU A 413 41.32 4.97 31.34
C LEU A 413 42.59 4.46 30.66
N ALA A 414 43.09 5.17 29.64
CA ALA A 414 44.30 4.80 28.93
C ALA A 414 45.60 4.88 29.78
N THR A 415 45.54 5.48 30.97
CA THR A 415 46.69 5.59 31.89
C THR A 415 46.63 4.61 33.07
N LEU A 416 45.55 3.83 33.20
CA LEU A 416 45.42 2.84 34.26
C LEU A 416 46.42 1.68 34.03
N PRO A 417 47.29 1.36 35.00
CA PRO A 417 48.27 0.28 34.85
C PRO A 417 47.66 -1.05 34.40
N GLU A 418 46.45 -1.35 34.85
CA GLU A 418 45.68 -2.55 34.53
C GLU A 418 45.23 -2.61 33.06
N LEU A 419 45.08 -1.46 32.38
CA LEU A 419 44.62 -1.33 31.00
C LEU A 419 45.73 -0.96 30.01
N VAL A 420 46.90 -0.56 30.50
CA VAL A 420 48.07 -0.20 29.66
C VAL A 420 48.65 -1.40 28.91
N GLU A 421 48.64 -2.59 29.52
CA GLU A 421 49.13 -3.81 28.87
C GLU A 421 48.06 -4.51 27.99
N HIS A 422 46.78 -4.37 28.34
CA HIS A 422 45.67 -5.00 27.63
C HIS A 422 44.45 -4.07 27.61
N ALA A 423 44.07 -3.60 26.42
CA ALA A 423 42.89 -2.74 26.24
C ALA A 423 41.60 -3.43 26.74
N PRO A 424 40.64 -2.67 27.29
CA PRO A 424 39.34 -3.22 27.67
C PRO A 424 38.57 -3.68 26.44
N ASP A 425 37.80 -4.77 26.57
CA ASP A 425 36.91 -5.24 25.51
C ASP A 425 35.63 -4.37 25.48
N PHE A 426 35.15 -3.97 26.66
CA PHE A 426 33.98 -3.12 26.84
C PHE A 426 34.28 -1.90 27.74
N VAL A 427 33.83 -0.72 27.32
CA VAL A 427 33.90 0.52 28.09
C VAL A 427 32.50 1.06 28.34
N LEU A 428 32.09 1.17 29.60
CA LEU A 428 30.78 1.65 30.01
C LEU A 428 30.76 3.18 30.08
N LEU A 429 29.73 3.78 29.50
CA LEU A 429 29.39 5.19 29.65
C LEU A 429 28.01 5.28 30.30
N PRO A 430 27.92 5.51 31.63
CA PRO A 430 26.64 5.73 32.29
C PRO A 430 26.05 7.08 31.89
N CYS A 431 24.88 7.03 31.26
CA CYS A 431 24.06 8.18 30.93
C CYS A 431 23.01 8.38 32.02
N SER A 432 23.45 8.70 33.24
CA SER A 432 22.51 9.12 34.27
C SER A 432 22.13 10.58 34.01
N GLY A 433 20.84 10.87 33.79
CA GLY A 433 20.35 12.22 33.99
C GLY A 433 20.67 12.62 35.43
N THR A 434 21.66 13.49 35.64
CA THR A 434 22.04 13.95 36.98
C THR A 434 20.86 14.65 37.64
N THR A 435 20.08 13.93 38.44
CA THR A 435 19.20 14.50 39.46
C THR A 435 20.00 14.66 40.74
N THR A 436 21.00 15.55 40.73
CA THR A 436 21.40 16.23 41.97
C THR A 436 20.32 17.25 42.31
N GLY A 437 19.19 16.76 42.83
CA GLY A 437 18.00 17.53 43.19
C GLY A 437 16.75 16.68 42.95
N GLY A 438 16.18 16.11 44.01
CA GLY A 438 15.07 15.16 43.90
C GLY A 438 13.85 15.71 43.18
N ALA A 439 13.11 14.83 42.50
CA ALA A 439 11.73 14.93 42.00
C ALA A 439 11.24 16.25 41.34
N GLU A 440 12.09 17.23 41.06
CA GLU A 440 11.80 18.41 40.27
C GLU A 440 12.32 18.22 38.84
N GLY A 441 11.44 17.70 37.99
CA GLY A 441 11.39 17.87 36.53
C GLY A 441 12.68 17.68 35.71
N VAL A 442 12.72 16.65 34.87
CA VAL A 442 13.63 16.62 33.71
C VAL A 442 13.45 17.90 32.90
N THR A 443 14.49 18.73 32.83
CA THR A 443 14.47 19.97 32.04
C THR A 443 14.97 19.71 30.63
N ALA A 444 14.50 20.52 29.66
CA ALA A 444 15.03 20.51 28.31
C ALA A 444 16.55 20.83 28.29
N ASP A 445 17.02 21.68 29.20
CA ASP A 445 18.45 22.00 29.36
C ASP A 445 19.25 20.81 29.87
N GLY A 446 18.74 20.07 30.86
CA GLY A 446 19.37 18.84 31.34
C GLY A 446 19.48 17.78 30.26
N THR A 447 18.42 17.60 29.47
CA THR A 447 18.41 16.68 28.31
C THR A 447 19.49 17.07 27.29
N ARG A 448 19.56 18.36 26.93
CA ARG A 448 20.59 18.88 26.01
C ARG A 448 22.01 18.67 26.55
N ALA A 449 22.24 18.94 27.83
CA ALA A 449 23.54 18.76 28.46
C ALA A 449 23.99 17.29 28.40
N THR A 450 23.09 16.34 28.70
CA THR A 450 23.39 14.90 28.60
C THR A 450 23.71 14.49 27.17
N VAL A 451 22.90 14.89 26.19
CA VAL A 451 23.14 14.54 24.78
C VAL A 451 24.46 15.12 24.27
N ASN A 452 24.79 16.37 24.61
CA ASN A 452 26.07 16.99 24.23
C ASN A 452 27.26 16.30 24.91
N HIS A 453 27.14 15.93 26.18
CA HIS A 453 28.20 15.19 26.87
C HIS A 453 28.47 13.84 26.20
N VAL A 454 27.41 13.08 25.86
CA VAL A 454 27.55 11.81 25.14
C VAL A 454 28.17 12.04 23.77
N LEU A 455 27.75 13.08 23.03
CA LEU A 455 28.33 13.42 21.74
C LEU A 455 29.84 13.72 21.84
N ASP A 456 30.27 14.49 22.83
CA ASP A 456 31.69 14.80 23.05
C ASP A 456 32.51 13.54 23.34
N VAL A 457 31.97 12.62 24.14
CA VAL A 457 32.60 11.32 24.43
C VAL A 457 32.67 10.46 23.17
N LEU A 458 31.61 10.38 22.36
CA LEU A 458 31.60 9.64 21.10
C LEU A 458 32.64 10.16 20.11
N GLN A 459 32.71 11.47 19.92
CA GLN A 459 33.69 12.09 19.02
C GLN A 459 35.12 11.79 19.46
N THR A 460 35.38 11.86 20.78
CA THR A 460 36.70 11.52 21.34
C THR A 460 37.02 10.03 21.19
N TRP A 461 36.04 9.16 21.48
CA TRP A 461 36.17 7.71 21.37
C TRP A 461 36.48 7.25 19.94
N LEU A 462 35.78 7.81 18.95
CA LEU A 462 35.93 7.44 17.54
C LEU A 462 37.23 7.97 16.94
N ALA A 463 37.77 9.07 17.45
CA ALA A 463 39.02 9.66 17.00
C ALA A 463 40.28 9.02 17.62
N ASP A 464 40.13 8.19 18.65
CA ASP A 464 41.25 7.63 19.41
C ASP A 464 41.52 6.15 19.06
N ASP A 465 42.57 5.92 18.26
CA ASP A 465 42.96 4.59 17.77
C ASP A 465 43.26 3.58 18.90
N ARG A 466 43.54 4.04 20.13
CA ARG A 466 43.80 3.14 21.28
C ARG A 466 42.58 2.29 21.65
N PHE A 467 41.38 2.74 21.26
CA PHE A 467 40.12 2.05 21.52
C PHE A 467 39.50 1.42 20.28
N ALA A 468 40.26 1.30 19.17
CA ALA A 468 39.75 0.78 17.90
C ALA A 468 39.16 -0.64 18.03
N ASP A 469 39.77 -1.49 18.86
CA ASP A 469 39.35 -2.88 19.11
C ASP A 469 38.36 -3.01 20.29
N ALA A 470 38.04 -1.91 20.97
CA ALA A 470 37.11 -1.89 22.10
C ALA A 470 35.71 -1.46 21.66
N ARG A 471 34.69 -1.85 22.45
CA ARG A 471 33.29 -1.47 22.25
C ARG A 471 32.81 -0.52 23.35
N LEU A 472 32.27 0.63 22.97
CA LEU A 472 31.67 1.57 23.91
C LEU A 472 30.22 1.15 24.20
N VAL A 473 29.89 0.91 25.46
CA VAL A 473 28.55 0.53 25.92
C VAL A 473 27.92 1.73 26.61
N VAL A 474 26.98 2.36 25.93
CA VAL A 474 26.24 3.52 26.44
C VAL A 474 25.07 2.99 27.26
N VAL A 475 25.09 3.27 28.57
CA VAL A 475 24.16 2.70 29.54
C VAL A 475 23.11 3.73 29.96
N THR A 476 21.84 3.45 29.71
CA THR A 476 20.69 4.25 30.15
C THR A 476 19.86 3.49 31.19
N GLY A 477 18.92 4.18 31.86
CA GLY A 477 18.05 3.54 32.85
C GLY A 477 16.58 3.90 32.67
N GLY A 478 15.78 3.03 32.07
CA GLY A 478 14.36 3.28 31.81
C GLY A 478 14.12 4.26 30.65
N ALA A 479 15.04 4.31 29.69
CA ALA A 479 14.96 5.17 28.51
C ALA A 479 14.01 4.63 27.42
N VAL A 480 13.66 3.34 27.49
CA VAL A 480 12.79 2.68 26.51
C VAL A 480 11.71 1.83 27.19
N PRO A 481 10.48 1.80 26.62
CA PRO A 481 9.41 0.99 27.14
C PRO A 481 9.56 -0.45 26.63
N VAL A 482 9.67 -1.42 27.55
CA VAL A 482 9.72 -2.85 27.23
C VAL A 482 8.37 -3.47 27.61
N GLY A 483 7.51 -3.67 26.62
CA GLY A 483 6.13 -4.16 26.80
C GLY A 483 5.06 -3.08 26.60
N PRO A 484 3.78 -3.48 26.43
CA PRO A 484 2.70 -2.57 26.05
C PRO A 484 2.31 -1.54 27.12
N ASP A 485 2.53 -1.86 28.40
CA ASP A 485 2.13 -1.02 29.54
C ASP A 485 3.32 -0.35 30.25
N ALA A 486 4.51 -0.36 29.64
CA ALA A 486 5.72 0.19 30.24
C ALA A 486 5.88 1.69 29.93
N ASP A 487 6.12 2.50 30.96
CA ASP A 487 6.39 3.93 30.82
C ASP A 487 7.90 4.22 30.63
N VAL A 488 8.22 5.27 29.87
CA VAL A 488 9.58 5.82 29.79
C VAL A 488 9.82 6.72 31.00
N THR A 489 10.85 6.41 31.78
CA THR A 489 11.19 7.13 33.01
C THR A 489 12.45 7.99 32.88
N ASP A 490 13.28 7.74 31.86
CA ASP A 490 14.48 8.52 31.54
C ASP A 490 14.38 9.15 30.14
N LEU A 491 13.81 10.36 30.08
CA LEU A 491 13.68 11.12 28.83
C LEU A 491 15.03 11.59 28.28
N ALA A 492 16.05 11.79 29.13
CA ALA A 492 17.38 12.17 28.67
C ALA A 492 18.09 10.99 27.99
N GLY A 493 18.01 9.81 28.60
CA GLY A 493 18.44 8.56 27.98
C GLY A 493 17.69 8.27 26.68
N ALA A 494 16.38 8.53 26.62
CA ALA A 494 15.60 8.35 25.38
C ALA A 494 16.12 9.23 24.24
N ALA A 495 16.53 10.47 24.53
CA ALA A 495 17.18 11.34 23.53
C ALA A 495 18.58 10.82 23.12
N VAL A 496 19.35 10.27 24.07
CA VAL A 496 20.65 9.63 23.79
C VAL A 496 20.49 8.43 22.85
N TRP A 497 19.44 7.63 22.99
CA TRP A 497 19.15 6.52 22.08
C TRP A 497 19.05 6.96 20.62
N GLY A 498 18.44 8.13 20.36
CA GLY A 498 18.36 8.71 19.01
C GLY A 498 19.74 9.07 18.44
N LEU A 499 20.59 9.72 19.25
CA LEU A 499 21.96 10.06 18.87
C LEU A 499 22.80 8.81 18.56
N ILE A 500 22.73 7.79 19.41
CA ILE A 500 23.57 6.60 19.28
C ILE A 500 23.18 5.76 18.06
N ARG A 501 21.90 5.66 17.71
CA ARG A 501 21.46 4.96 16.47
C ARG A 501 22.04 5.59 15.21
N ALA A 502 22.18 6.91 15.17
CA ALA A 502 22.88 7.60 14.08
C ALA A 502 24.37 7.24 14.07
N ALA A 503 25.05 7.33 15.22
CA ALA A 503 26.47 7.01 15.34
C ALA A 503 26.82 5.55 14.98
N GLN A 504 25.94 4.59 15.33
CA GLN A 504 26.09 3.18 14.97
C GLN A 504 25.94 2.93 13.47
N SER A 505 25.11 3.70 12.78
CA SER A 505 24.95 3.61 11.33
C SER A 505 26.20 4.08 10.59
N GLU A 506 26.90 5.07 11.16
CA GLU A 506 28.18 5.56 10.64
C GLU A 506 29.38 4.67 11.05
N ASN A 507 29.32 4.04 12.23
CA ASN A 507 30.41 3.26 12.81
C ASN A 507 29.94 1.88 13.32
N PRO A 508 29.61 0.93 12.42
CA PRO A 508 29.08 -0.37 12.81
C PRO A 508 30.01 -1.16 13.75
N GLY A 509 29.45 -1.81 14.76
CA GLY A 509 30.17 -2.70 15.70
C GLY A 509 30.98 -2.00 16.80
N ARG A 510 31.16 -0.67 16.76
CA ARG A 510 31.97 0.10 17.73
C ARG A 510 31.22 0.54 18.98
N ILE A 511 29.89 0.65 18.91
CA ILE A 511 29.04 1.26 19.94
C ILE A 511 27.83 0.37 20.22
N LEU A 512 27.49 0.17 21.49
CA LEU A 512 26.33 -0.59 21.96
C LEU A 512 25.45 0.27 22.87
N LEU A 513 24.14 0.04 22.85
CA LEU A 513 23.18 0.59 23.82
C LEU A 513 22.72 -0.50 24.77
N ALA A 514 22.75 -0.19 26.06
CA ALA A 514 22.16 -1.03 27.11
C ALA A 514 21.25 -0.18 28.00
N ASP A 515 19.98 -0.55 28.11
CA ASP A 515 19.03 0.13 29.01
C ASP A 515 18.63 -0.79 30.18
N LEU A 516 18.96 -0.39 31.40
CA LEU A 516 18.80 -1.23 32.60
C LEU A 516 17.65 -0.72 33.48
N ASP A 517 16.93 -1.62 34.13
CA ASP A 517 16.12 -1.24 35.29
C ASP A 517 16.99 -1.13 36.57
N ALA A 518 16.35 -0.86 37.71
CA ALA A 518 17.04 -0.72 38.99
C ALA A 518 17.42 -2.06 39.65
N GLU A 519 17.12 -3.20 39.02
CA GLU A 519 17.33 -4.52 39.61
C GLU A 519 18.79 -4.98 39.45
N THR A 520 19.33 -5.55 40.53
CA THR A 520 20.71 -6.07 40.51
C THR A 520 20.87 -7.23 39.54
N SER A 521 19.82 -8.05 39.35
CA SER A 521 19.82 -9.15 38.39
C SER A 521 20.00 -8.66 36.95
N SER A 522 19.42 -7.51 36.58
CA SER A 522 19.58 -6.90 35.27
C SER A 522 21.01 -6.43 35.03
N ALA A 523 21.63 -5.79 36.02
CA ALA A 523 23.03 -5.41 35.93
C ALA A 523 23.96 -6.62 35.79
N GLN A 524 23.72 -7.68 36.56
CA GLN A 524 24.51 -8.93 36.49
C GLN A 524 24.31 -9.72 35.20
N ALA A 525 23.18 -9.52 34.50
CA ALA A 525 22.92 -10.13 33.20
C ALA A 525 23.58 -9.39 32.02
N LEU A 526 24.05 -8.15 32.22
CA LEU A 526 24.65 -7.33 31.16
C LEU A 526 25.84 -8.02 30.45
N PRO A 527 26.84 -8.60 31.14
CA PRO A 527 27.96 -9.24 30.46
C PRO A 527 27.56 -10.40 29.55
N ALA A 528 26.59 -11.22 29.98
CA ALA A 528 26.04 -12.29 29.16
C ALA A 528 25.30 -11.74 27.94
N ALA A 529 24.48 -10.71 28.12
CA ALA A 529 23.68 -10.14 27.05
C ALA A 529 24.52 -9.54 25.91
N LEU A 530 25.68 -8.92 26.22
CA LEU A 530 26.56 -8.35 25.20
C LEU A 530 27.30 -9.40 24.35
N THR A 531 27.26 -10.68 24.72
CA THR A 531 27.81 -11.77 23.89
C THR A 531 26.96 -12.09 22.66
N ALA A 532 25.67 -11.71 22.67
CA ALA A 532 24.74 -11.96 21.57
C ALA A 532 25.01 -11.08 20.32
N ASP A 533 26.00 -10.19 20.39
CA ASP A 533 26.38 -9.23 19.34
C ASP A 533 25.24 -8.32 18.85
N GLU A 534 24.28 -8.07 19.71
CA GLU A 534 23.14 -7.19 19.43
C GLU A 534 23.53 -5.73 19.68
N PRO A 535 23.18 -4.80 18.77
CA PRO A 535 23.55 -3.39 18.91
C PRO A 535 22.81 -2.68 20.04
N HIS A 536 21.63 -3.19 20.41
CA HIS A 536 20.73 -2.64 21.43
C HIS A 536 20.23 -3.76 22.34
N VAL A 537 20.27 -3.53 23.64
CA VAL A 537 19.65 -4.42 24.62
C VAL A 537 18.94 -3.63 25.71
N ALA A 538 17.79 -4.13 26.17
CA ALA A 538 17.16 -3.68 27.40
C ALA A 538 17.11 -4.84 28.39
N LEU A 539 17.51 -4.59 29.64
CA LEU A 539 17.54 -5.58 30.70
C LEU A 539 16.42 -5.26 31.70
N ARG A 540 15.49 -6.21 31.88
CA ARG A 540 14.37 -6.10 32.82
C ARG A 540 14.30 -7.36 33.67
N GLU A 541 14.34 -7.20 34.98
CA GLU A 541 14.29 -8.29 35.98
C GLU A 541 15.29 -9.43 35.68
N GLY A 542 16.47 -9.10 35.14
CA GLY A 542 17.50 -10.09 34.76
C GLY A 542 17.30 -10.76 33.39
N VAL A 543 16.26 -10.39 32.63
CA VAL A 543 16.00 -10.87 31.28
C VAL A 543 16.46 -9.83 30.26
N ALA A 544 17.23 -10.27 29.25
CA ALA A 544 17.66 -9.43 28.14
C ALA A 544 16.61 -9.41 27.02
N TYR A 545 16.26 -8.22 26.55
CA TYR A 545 15.34 -8.00 25.44
C TYR A 545 16.02 -7.22 24.33
N VAL A 546 15.71 -7.57 23.08
CA VAL A 546 16.22 -6.88 21.89
C VAL A 546 15.08 -6.25 21.09
N PRO A 547 15.27 -5.03 20.56
CA PRO A 547 14.26 -4.39 19.74
C PRO A 547 14.24 -5.03 18.34
N ARG A 548 13.05 -5.35 17.86
CA ARG A 548 12.74 -5.82 16.50
C ARG A 548 11.67 -4.93 15.90
N LEU A 549 11.77 -4.69 14.60
CA LEU A 549 10.77 -3.90 13.88
C LEU A 549 9.68 -4.85 13.37
N ALA A 550 8.42 -4.59 13.70
CA ALA A 550 7.26 -5.38 13.29
C ALA A 550 6.18 -4.47 12.66
N ARG A 551 5.36 -5.00 11.74
CA ARG A 551 4.27 -4.23 11.12
C ARG A 551 3.05 -4.14 12.03
N VAL A 552 2.38 -2.99 12.03
CA VAL A 552 1.19 -2.74 12.85
C VAL A 552 -0.04 -3.42 12.23
N GLY A 553 -0.71 -4.32 12.97
CA GLY A 553 -2.01 -4.90 12.58
C GLY A 553 -1.96 -6.27 11.89
N THR A 554 -0.86 -7.01 12.03
CA THR A 554 -0.71 -8.37 11.47
C THR A 554 -1.27 -9.48 12.37
N ASP A 555 -1.69 -9.12 13.59
CA ASP A 555 -2.15 -10.01 14.66
C ASP A 555 -3.68 -10.25 14.66
N GLY A 556 -4.40 -9.77 13.63
CA GLY A 556 -5.84 -10.05 13.40
C GLY A 556 -6.79 -9.61 14.51
N THR A 557 -6.31 -8.83 15.47
CA THR A 557 -7.06 -8.44 16.66
C THR A 557 -7.65 -7.05 16.49
N LEU A 558 -8.97 -6.95 16.43
CA LEU A 558 -9.67 -5.67 16.41
C LEU A 558 -9.64 -5.05 17.81
N VAL A 559 -9.08 -3.84 17.93
CA VAL A 559 -9.01 -3.09 19.19
C VAL A 559 -10.10 -2.02 19.18
N PRO A 560 -11.07 -2.06 20.11
CA PRO A 560 -12.07 -1.01 20.25
C PRO A 560 -11.43 0.37 20.46
N PRO A 561 -11.96 1.43 19.83
CA PRO A 561 -11.47 2.79 20.03
C PRO A 561 -11.61 3.21 21.50
N THR A 562 -10.53 3.75 22.07
CA THR A 562 -10.50 4.19 23.47
C THR A 562 -11.27 5.50 23.62
N GLY A 563 -12.29 5.52 24.48
CA GLY A 563 -13.08 6.72 24.80
C GLY A 563 -14.29 6.97 23.89
N GLU A 564 -14.44 6.20 22.81
CA GLU A 564 -15.61 6.25 21.92
C GLU A 564 -16.66 5.22 22.34
N THR A 565 -17.92 5.63 22.45
CA THR A 565 -19.05 4.74 22.81
C THR A 565 -19.90 4.31 21.62
N GLY A 566 -19.73 4.97 20.46
CA GLY A 566 -20.43 4.65 19.22
C GLY A 566 -19.52 3.96 18.22
N TRP A 567 -19.49 2.63 18.24
CA TRP A 567 -18.79 1.85 17.25
C TRP A 567 -19.48 0.50 17.05
N PHE A 568 -19.25 -0.14 15.92
CA PHE A 568 -19.73 -1.49 15.66
C PHE A 568 -18.77 -2.21 14.70
N VAL A 569 -18.86 -3.55 14.69
CA VAL A 569 -18.09 -4.41 13.80
C VAL A 569 -18.90 -4.70 12.55
N GLY A 570 -18.29 -4.51 11.38
CA GLY A 570 -18.87 -4.81 10.08
C GLY A 570 -17.81 -5.10 9.03
N PRO A 571 -18.21 -5.59 7.84
CA PRO A 571 -17.28 -5.82 6.74
C PRO A 571 -16.89 -4.48 6.12
N MET A 572 -15.63 -4.09 6.29
CA MET A 572 -15.11 -2.84 5.72
C MET A 572 -14.53 -3.09 4.33
N GLY A 573 -15.44 -3.40 3.40
CA GLY A 573 -15.15 -3.50 1.98
C GLY A 573 -14.43 -4.78 1.52
N SER A 574 -14.19 -5.78 2.37
CA SER A 574 -13.63 -7.07 1.93
C SER A 574 -14.64 -8.20 2.07
N ASP A 575 -14.78 -9.01 1.02
CA ASP A 575 -15.66 -10.19 0.93
C ASP A 575 -15.03 -11.42 1.63
N THR A 576 -14.27 -11.19 2.70
CA THR A 576 -13.59 -12.21 3.50
C THR A 576 -13.79 -11.91 4.99
N LEU A 577 -13.68 -12.94 5.84
CA LEU A 577 -13.78 -12.76 7.29
C LEU A 577 -12.66 -11.89 7.87
N ASP A 578 -11.48 -11.89 7.25
CA ASP A 578 -10.36 -11.00 7.60
C ASP A 578 -10.66 -9.52 7.27
N GLY A 579 -11.72 -9.29 6.51
CA GLY A 579 -12.25 -7.98 6.14
C GLY A 579 -13.11 -7.28 7.18
N LEU A 580 -13.37 -7.93 8.32
CA LEU A 580 -14.12 -7.33 9.41
C LEU A 580 -13.27 -6.26 10.10
N ASP A 581 -13.84 -5.07 10.31
CA ASP A 581 -13.18 -3.99 11.03
C ASP A 581 -14.19 -3.21 11.89
N ILE A 582 -13.69 -2.31 12.73
CA ILE A 582 -14.50 -1.44 13.56
C ILE A 582 -14.78 -0.14 12.82
N GLU A 583 -16.06 0.16 12.63
CA GLU A 583 -16.52 1.46 12.15
C GLU A 583 -17.05 2.28 13.34
N VAL A 584 -16.49 3.48 13.51
CA VAL A 584 -16.97 4.47 14.48
C VAL A 584 -18.17 5.17 13.87
N SER A 585 -19.28 5.22 14.60
CA SER A 585 -20.51 5.88 14.18
C SER A 585 -21.09 6.70 15.34
N ASP A 586 -21.50 7.92 15.01
CA ASP A 586 -22.16 8.81 15.94
C ASP A 586 -23.61 8.40 16.23
N ASP A 587 -24.20 7.46 15.46
CA ASP A 587 -25.61 7.05 15.56
C ASP A 587 -26.00 6.63 16.99
N ALA A 588 -25.08 5.97 17.70
CA ALA A 588 -25.29 5.56 19.07
C ALA A 588 -25.40 6.74 20.07
N THR A 589 -24.97 7.93 19.67
CA THR A 589 -24.89 9.14 20.52
C THR A 589 -25.87 10.25 20.13
N VAL A 590 -26.55 10.13 18.98
CA VAL A 590 -27.56 11.09 18.52
C VAL A 590 -28.79 11.10 19.47
N PRO A 591 -29.44 12.26 19.72
CA PRO A 591 -30.69 12.31 20.49
C PRO A 591 -31.78 11.40 19.93
N LEU A 592 -32.50 10.69 20.80
CA LEU A 592 -33.54 9.73 20.39
C LEU A 592 -34.75 10.41 19.73
N ALA A 593 -35.21 9.85 18.61
CA ALA A 593 -36.45 10.24 17.96
C ALA A 593 -37.68 9.65 18.67
N GLU A 594 -38.87 10.04 18.21
CA GLU A 594 -40.14 9.48 18.71
C GLU A 594 -40.21 7.98 18.45
N GLY A 595 -40.48 7.20 19.50
CA GLY A 595 -40.57 5.74 19.44
C GLY A 595 -39.23 5.00 19.56
N GLU A 596 -38.12 5.70 19.77
CA GLU A 596 -36.79 5.08 19.89
C GLU A 596 -36.38 4.87 21.35
N LEU A 597 -35.50 3.90 21.57
CA LEU A 597 -34.83 3.66 22.84
C LEU A 597 -33.39 3.23 22.62
N ARG A 598 -32.53 3.53 23.59
CA ARG A 598 -31.11 3.18 23.56
C ARG A 598 -30.86 1.94 24.41
N ILE A 599 -30.16 0.97 23.84
CA ILE A 599 -29.81 -0.29 24.48
C ILE A 599 -28.30 -0.36 24.64
N ALA A 600 -27.83 -0.54 25.88
CA ALA A 600 -26.47 -1.00 26.15
C ALA A 600 -26.42 -2.50 25.89
N VAL A 601 -25.69 -2.89 24.84
CA VAL A 601 -25.61 -4.26 24.36
C VAL A 601 -24.88 -5.13 25.39
N ARG A 602 -25.37 -6.36 25.59
CA ARG A 602 -24.75 -7.36 26.44
C ARG A 602 -24.43 -8.65 25.69
N ALA A 603 -25.28 -9.02 24.73
CA ALA A 603 -25.04 -10.10 23.80
C ALA A 603 -25.72 -9.79 22.46
N ALA A 604 -25.15 -10.27 21.37
CA ALA A 604 -25.73 -10.18 20.03
C ALA A 604 -25.75 -11.57 19.39
N GLY A 605 -26.80 -11.87 18.63
CA GLY A 605 -26.89 -13.11 17.87
C GLY A 605 -26.12 -13.00 16.55
N VAL A 606 -25.40 -14.06 16.19
CA VAL A 606 -24.75 -14.20 14.88
C VAL A 606 -25.57 -15.18 14.05
N ASN A 607 -26.18 -14.68 12.99
CA ASN A 607 -27.02 -15.47 12.08
C ASN A 607 -26.24 -15.86 10.82
N PHE A 608 -26.72 -16.89 10.11
CA PHE A 608 -26.13 -17.28 8.82
C PHE A 608 -26.11 -16.13 7.80
N ARG A 609 -27.11 -15.25 7.87
CA ARG A 609 -27.15 -13.98 7.14
C ARG A 609 -25.90 -13.13 7.35
N ASP A 610 -25.43 -13.01 8.59
CA ASP A 610 -24.26 -12.18 8.91
C ASP A 610 -22.98 -12.76 8.28
N VAL A 611 -22.87 -14.09 8.23
CA VAL A 611 -21.76 -14.78 7.54
C VAL A 611 -21.79 -14.53 6.03
N LEU A 612 -22.97 -14.60 5.42
CA LEU A 612 -23.13 -14.30 3.99
C LEU A 612 -22.80 -12.84 3.68
N ILE A 613 -23.16 -11.91 4.56
CA ILE A 613 -22.83 -10.48 4.42
C ILE A 613 -21.31 -10.27 4.52
N ALA A 614 -20.66 -10.88 5.52
CA ALA A 614 -19.20 -10.78 5.69
C ALA A 614 -18.41 -11.37 4.51
N LEU A 615 -18.97 -12.35 3.81
CA LEU A 615 -18.36 -13.00 2.65
C LEU A 615 -18.82 -12.39 1.31
N GLY A 616 -19.54 -11.27 1.30
CA GLY A 616 -20.05 -10.64 0.08
C GLY A 616 -21.03 -11.49 -0.74
N MET A 617 -21.60 -12.54 -0.14
CA MET A 617 -22.53 -13.47 -0.79
C MET A 617 -24.01 -13.10 -0.55
N TYR A 618 -24.28 -12.08 0.26
CA TYR A 618 -25.65 -11.67 0.55
C TYR A 618 -26.17 -10.67 -0.49
N PRO A 619 -27.34 -10.90 -1.10
CA PRO A 619 -27.91 -9.99 -2.09
C PRO A 619 -28.40 -8.68 -1.45
N GLY A 620 -27.97 -7.53 -1.99
CA GLY A 620 -28.38 -6.19 -1.56
C GLY A 620 -27.51 -5.57 -0.46
N GLY A 621 -27.70 -4.27 -0.18
CA GLY A 621 -26.93 -3.48 0.80
C GLY A 621 -27.30 -3.77 2.26
N ALA A 622 -27.09 -5.01 2.71
CA ALA A 622 -27.45 -5.48 4.04
C ALA A 622 -26.33 -5.26 5.08
N VAL A 623 -26.71 -4.94 6.32
CA VAL A 623 -25.77 -4.76 7.45
C VAL A 623 -25.82 -5.93 8.42
N MET A 624 -24.68 -6.27 9.01
CA MET A 624 -24.52 -7.34 10.01
C MET A 624 -25.18 -6.97 11.35
N GLY A 625 -25.51 -8.01 12.13
CA GLY A 625 -26.00 -7.89 13.50
C GLY A 625 -27.50 -7.64 13.57
N GLY A 626 -28.27 -8.68 13.28
CA GLY A 626 -29.74 -8.61 13.18
C GLY A 626 -30.51 -8.67 14.50
N GLU A 627 -29.88 -9.10 15.58
CA GLU A 627 -30.54 -9.30 16.87
C GLU A 627 -29.61 -9.08 18.06
N VAL A 628 -30.20 -8.65 19.16
CA VAL A 628 -29.46 -8.23 20.35
C VAL A 628 -30.24 -8.50 21.63
N ALA A 629 -29.51 -8.65 22.74
CA ALA A 629 -30.03 -8.54 24.09
C ALA A 629 -29.16 -7.58 24.92
N GLY A 630 -29.83 -6.74 25.71
CA GLY A 630 -29.16 -5.70 26.48
C GLY A 630 -30.05 -5.02 27.49
N VAL A 631 -29.58 -3.89 28.00
CA VAL A 631 -30.28 -3.10 29.02
C VAL A 631 -30.64 -1.73 28.45
N VAL A 632 -31.89 -1.31 28.63
CA VAL A 632 -32.33 0.03 28.21
C VAL A 632 -31.60 1.09 29.04
N THR A 633 -30.92 2.03 28.37
CA THR A 633 -30.20 3.14 29.03
C THR A 633 -30.90 4.48 28.86
N GLU A 634 -31.71 4.62 27.82
CA GLU A 634 -32.46 5.85 27.54
C GLU A 634 -33.73 5.52 26.76
N VAL A 635 -34.79 6.29 26.98
CA VAL A 635 -36.09 6.11 26.36
C VAL A 635 -36.51 7.42 25.70
N GLY A 636 -36.81 7.38 24.40
CA GLY A 636 -37.22 8.53 23.61
C GLY A 636 -38.70 8.88 23.80
N PRO A 637 -39.14 10.02 23.22
CA PRO A 637 -40.54 10.44 23.27
C PRO A 637 -41.49 9.36 22.74
N GLY A 638 -42.67 9.19 23.36
CA GLY A 638 -43.70 8.27 22.88
C GLY A 638 -43.55 6.80 23.32
N VAL A 639 -42.43 6.41 23.93
CA VAL A 639 -42.24 5.06 24.46
C VAL A 639 -42.74 5.00 25.92
N THR A 640 -43.82 4.25 26.16
CA THR A 640 -44.46 4.15 27.49
C THR A 640 -44.36 2.77 28.14
N GLU A 641 -44.00 1.75 27.37
CA GLU A 641 -44.03 0.34 27.79
C GLU A 641 -42.69 -0.18 28.31
N LEU A 642 -41.61 0.59 28.11
CA LEU A 642 -40.24 0.25 28.49
C LEU A 642 -39.63 1.40 29.27
N ALA A 643 -38.78 1.08 30.25
CA ALA A 643 -38.10 2.01 31.12
C ALA A 643 -36.58 1.77 31.15
N VAL A 644 -35.83 2.81 31.53
CA VAL A 644 -34.39 2.69 31.77
C VAL A 644 -34.14 1.63 32.85
N GLY A 645 -33.23 0.70 32.55
CA GLY A 645 -32.90 -0.45 33.39
C GLY A 645 -33.57 -1.76 32.95
N ASP A 646 -34.56 -1.71 32.06
CA ASP A 646 -35.24 -2.92 31.59
C ASP A 646 -34.31 -3.82 30.79
N ARG A 647 -34.45 -5.14 30.99
CA ARG A 647 -33.72 -6.19 30.25
C ARG A 647 -34.53 -6.56 29.02
N VAL A 648 -33.95 -6.32 27.84
CA VAL A 648 -34.68 -6.43 26.57
C VAL A 648 -33.91 -7.25 25.54
N MET A 649 -34.66 -7.90 24.66
CA MET A 649 -34.18 -8.49 23.41
C MET A 649 -34.87 -7.78 22.24
N ALA A 650 -34.17 -7.65 21.12
CA ALA A 650 -34.66 -6.86 19.99
C ALA A 650 -34.18 -7.39 18.64
N MET A 651 -34.99 -7.12 17.60
CA MET A 651 -34.60 -7.27 16.20
C MET A 651 -34.15 -5.91 15.66
N VAL A 652 -32.90 -5.83 15.25
CA VAL A 652 -32.18 -4.59 15.00
C VAL A 652 -31.24 -4.71 13.81
N GLU A 653 -30.51 -3.64 13.52
CA GLU A 653 -29.36 -3.65 12.60
C GLU A 653 -28.14 -3.13 13.39
N ARG A 654 -26.92 -3.55 13.01
CA ARG A 654 -25.65 -3.13 13.65
C ARG A 654 -25.54 -3.53 15.13
N ALA A 655 -26.03 -4.72 15.50
CA ALA A 655 -25.96 -5.23 16.87
C ALA A 655 -24.54 -5.46 17.42
N PHE A 656 -23.51 -5.54 16.56
CA PHE A 656 -22.13 -5.82 16.96
C PHE A 656 -21.37 -4.57 17.45
N GLY A 657 -21.99 -3.83 18.37
CA GLY A 657 -21.42 -2.65 19.02
C GLY A 657 -21.79 -2.61 20.51
N PRO A 658 -21.22 -1.70 21.31
CA PRO A 658 -21.47 -1.64 22.74
C PRO A 658 -22.82 -0.96 23.08
N VAL A 659 -23.33 -0.11 22.18
CA VAL A 659 -24.56 0.67 22.34
C VAL A 659 -25.26 0.75 20.99
N MET A 660 -26.59 0.69 21.01
CA MET A 660 -27.39 0.82 19.79
C MET A 660 -28.75 1.50 20.05
N VAL A 661 -29.37 2.05 19.01
CA VAL A 661 -30.70 2.66 19.04
C VAL A 661 -31.69 1.74 18.34
N ALA A 662 -32.81 1.44 19.00
CA ALA A 662 -33.85 0.55 18.48
C ALA A 662 -35.24 1.22 18.52
N ASP A 663 -36.05 0.89 17.52
CA ASP A 663 -37.49 1.18 17.52
C ASP A 663 -38.20 0.30 18.55
N HIS A 664 -38.95 0.90 19.47
CA HIS A 664 -39.59 0.19 20.59
C HIS A 664 -40.52 -0.94 20.13
N ARG A 665 -41.07 -0.89 18.91
CA ARG A 665 -41.97 -1.90 18.36
C ARG A 665 -41.26 -3.22 18.04
N ARG A 666 -39.93 -3.18 17.94
CA ARG A 666 -39.06 -4.35 17.68
C ARG A 666 -38.37 -4.85 18.94
N VAL A 667 -38.74 -4.34 20.11
CA VAL A 667 -38.11 -4.61 21.40
C VAL A 667 -39.11 -5.32 22.31
N ALA A 668 -38.65 -6.35 23.01
CA ALA A 668 -39.45 -7.06 24.01
C ALA A 668 -38.62 -7.35 25.27
N GLY A 669 -39.26 -7.27 26.43
CA GLY A 669 -38.68 -7.79 27.66
C GLY A 669 -38.55 -9.33 27.61
N PHE A 670 -37.62 -9.88 28.36
CA PHE A 670 -37.45 -11.33 28.50
C PHE A 670 -37.44 -11.76 29.97
N PRO A 671 -37.74 -13.03 30.29
CA PRO A 671 -37.85 -13.51 31.67
C PRO A 671 -36.57 -13.31 32.51
N ASP A 672 -36.73 -13.05 33.81
CA ASP A 672 -35.61 -12.79 34.72
C ASP A 672 -34.60 -13.94 34.80
N ASP A 673 -35.05 -15.18 34.59
CA ASP A 673 -34.22 -16.39 34.64
C ASP A 673 -33.40 -16.63 33.36
N TRP A 674 -33.56 -15.81 32.32
CA TRP A 674 -32.75 -15.90 31.12
C TRP A 674 -31.46 -15.09 31.27
N SER A 675 -30.37 -15.58 30.68
CA SER A 675 -29.15 -14.79 30.47
C SER A 675 -29.28 -13.92 29.21
N PHE A 676 -28.42 -12.92 29.04
CA PHE A 676 -28.43 -12.09 27.84
C PHE A 676 -28.09 -12.90 26.59
N GLU A 677 -27.15 -13.86 26.67
CA GLU A 677 -26.78 -14.76 25.59
C GLU A 677 -27.97 -15.62 25.16
N ARG A 678 -28.74 -16.15 26.12
CA ARG A 678 -29.96 -16.89 25.81
C ARG A 678 -30.99 -16.02 25.11
N ALA A 679 -31.25 -14.82 25.65
CA ALA A 679 -32.19 -13.89 25.06
C ALA A 679 -31.79 -13.46 23.65
N ALA A 680 -30.50 -13.22 23.39
CA ALA A 680 -30.00 -12.79 22.08
C ALA A 680 -30.21 -13.84 20.96
N THR A 681 -30.37 -15.12 21.28
CA THR A 681 -30.61 -16.19 20.27
C THR A 681 -32.08 -16.37 19.87
N THR A 682 -32.98 -15.56 20.44
CA THR A 682 -34.43 -15.79 20.33
C THR A 682 -35.11 -14.99 19.21
N PRO A 683 -34.89 -13.67 19.04
CA PRO A 683 -35.71 -12.82 18.19
C PRO A 683 -35.87 -13.32 16.76
N ILE A 684 -34.79 -13.48 15.99
CA ILE A 684 -34.88 -13.79 14.56
C ILE A 684 -35.33 -15.23 14.35
N VAL A 685 -34.71 -16.19 15.04
CA VAL A 685 -34.97 -17.62 14.82
C VAL A 685 -36.43 -17.97 15.12
N PHE A 686 -36.96 -17.53 16.26
CA PHE A 686 -38.31 -17.87 16.66
C PHE A 686 -39.37 -17.07 15.91
N LEU A 687 -39.15 -15.79 15.59
CA LEU A 687 -40.08 -15.04 14.75
C LEU A 687 -40.17 -15.63 13.34
N THR A 688 -39.03 -16.01 12.77
CA THR A 688 -38.98 -16.67 11.46
C THR A 688 -39.75 -17.99 11.48
N ALA A 689 -39.53 -18.82 12.51
CA ALA A 689 -40.25 -20.09 12.66
C ALA A 689 -41.75 -19.87 12.88
N LEU A 690 -42.14 -18.91 13.73
CA LEU A 690 -43.54 -18.59 14.01
C LEU A 690 -44.25 -18.13 12.73
N PHE A 691 -43.66 -17.20 11.99
CA PHE A 691 -44.21 -16.68 10.75
C PHE A 691 -44.31 -17.79 9.69
N GLY A 692 -43.24 -18.56 9.48
CA GLY A 692 -43.21 -19.63 8.50
C GLY A 692 -44.18 -20.78 8.79
N LEU A 693 -44.32 -21.18 10.06
CA LEU A 693 -45.12 -22.34 10.45
C LEU A 693 -46.57 -22.02 10.81
N ARG A 694 -46.89 -20.77 11.15
CA ARG A 694 -48.24 -20.38 11.59
C ARG A 694 -48.94 -19.48 10.59
N ASP A 695 -48.22 -18.55 9.97
CA ASP A 695 -48.82 -17.49 9.16
C ASP A 695 -48.69 -17.78 7.65
N LEU A 696 -47.70 -18.61 7.24
CA LEU A 696 -47.48 -19.01 5.84
C LEU A 696 -47.83 -20.47 5.51
N ALA A 697 -47.76 -21.37 6.50
CA ALA A 697 -48.13 -22.79 6.34
C ALA A 697 -49.64 -22.99 6.52
#